data_AF-A0A171KPT4-F1
#
_entry.id   AF-A0A171KPT4-F1
#
_cell.length_a   1.000
_cell.length_b   1.000
_cell.length_c   1.000
_cell.angle_alpha   90.00
_cell.angle_beta   90.00
_cell.angle_gamma   90.00
#
_symmetry.space_group_name_H-M   'P 1'
#
loop_
_entity.id
_entity.type
_entity.pdbx_description
1 polymer ?
#
loop_
_entity_poly.entity_id
_entity_poly.type
_entity_poly.pdbx_seq_one_letter_code
_entity_poly.pdbx_strand_id
1 'polypeptide(L)'
;MTQLDDKINQHFAGLVVRKDLVKAVKGNAIVPTYVLEYLLGQYCATNDEATIQTGIDTVREILRKHYVHRNEAGLVRSTIKEKGRHKVIDRISVSLNDKDDVYEAEFANLGIKKVLIDSGTVKSHQKLLVGGVWCIADLEYEYTEDKSASPWILASLKPIQISRFDLDGYLEARRQFNTDEWIDLLIQSIGFNPQMFGKRNKLLQLIRLIPFCERNYNLIELGPKGTGKSHVYSEFSPHGILISGGEVTVPKLFVHNGTGKLGLVGYWDVVAFDEFAGKQKRVDKALVDIMKNYMANKSFSRGVETLGAEASMVFVGNTDHTVPYMLKHSDLFDPLPEKFHDSAFLDRIHSYIPGWEVDVIRAEMFSAGYGFVVDYLAEILRSLRSHDYSDRYKALFTLGDDISTRDRDGINKTFSGLMKLLFPDGQANDAEIEEVLRCAIEGRKRVKDQLLRIDATYPEVRFAYSDAAGQQRLVHTLEEDEYPHQYHRRVAVDDSAEATAGAQGASAAVEPSQGVPAVEQPPRSKTADNPLKEQHLVFQENQRGVSFDSLFGPYLAGAKRIVVTDPYLRMFHQLRNLMELMETVSKLHGPEDEVAVHVVTVEDEFNGDRQTENLQKIGDACATVGIQFTWAYDTSGTKHDRDITTDHGWKIVLSRGLDVFQRFELNDAFNFANRLQQHRQCKEFNVTYVRL
;
A
#
# COMPACT_ATOMS: atom_id res chain seq x y z
N MET A 1 13.30 -19.93 11.91
CA MET A 1 12.07 -19.26 12.35
C MET A 1 12.47 -18.11 13.27
N THR A 2 11.72 -17.01 13.21
CA THR A 2 11.92 -15.85 14.10
C THR A 2 11.14 -16.04 15.41
N GLN A 3 11.46 -15.29 16.47
CA GLN A 3 10.67 -15.29 17.70
C GLN A 3 9.19 -14.95 17.45
N LEU A 4 8.92 -14.09 16.47
CA LEU A 4 7.56 -13.76 16.04
C LEU A 4 6.85 -14.97 15.44
N ASP A 5 7.50 -15.75 14.55
CA ASP A 5 6.89 -16.94 13.94
C ASP A 5 6.52 -18.00 14.99
N ASP A 6 7.34 -18.19 16.02
CA ASP A 6 7.05 -19.14 17.11
C ASP A 6 5.82 -18.71 17.91
N LYS A 7 5.74 -17.42 18.25
CA LYS A 7 4.60 -16.80 18.94
C LYS A 7 3.30 -16.89 18.12
N ILE A 8 3.39 -16.64 16.81
CA ILE A 8 2.26 -16.78 15.88
C ILE A 8 1.73 -18.21 15.91
N ASN A 9 2.59 -19.22 15.79
CA ASN A 9 2.17 -20.62 15.82
C ASN A 9 1.59 -21.04 17.18
N GLN A 10 2.11 -20.50 18.28
CA GLN A 10 1.60 -20.79 19.62
C GLN A 10 0.15 -20.33 19.80
N HIS A 11 -0.20 -19.14 19.31
CA HIS A 11 -1.52 -18.53 19.55
C HIS A 11 -2.54 -18.76 18.42
N PHE A 12 -2.08 -19.04 17.20
CA PHE A 12 -2.95 -19.19 16.02
C PHE A 12 -2.75 -20.53 15.29
N ALA A 13 -2.40 -21.59 16.01
CA ALA A 13 -2.24 -22.94 15.45
C ALA A 13 -3.44 -23.34 14.56
N GLY A 14 -3.16 -23.76 13.32
CA GLY A 14 -4.17 -24.15 12.34
C GLY A 14 -4.90 -22.99 11.64
N LEU A 15 -4.61 -21.73 12.00
CA LEU A 15 -5.17 -20.51 11.38
C LEU A 15 -4.12 -19.71 10.60
N VAL A 16 -2.87 -20.15 10.64
CA VAL A 16 -1.71 -19.54 9.99
C VAL A 16 -1.00 -20.55 9.09
N VAL A 17 -0.32 -20.03 8.07
CA VAL A 17 0.45 -20.82 7.12
C VAL A 17 1.73 -20.08 6.75
N ARG A 18 2.79 -20.85 6.46
CA ARG A 18 4.06 -20.30 5.99
C ARG A 18 3.90 -19.82 4.54
N LYS A 19 4.17 -18.52 4.30
CA LYS A 19 3.75 -17.83 3.07
C LYS A 19 4.60 -18.17 1.83
N ASP A 20 5.81 -18.68 2.02
CA ASP A 20 6.66 -19.17 0.93
C ASP A 20 6.11 -20.46 0.28
N LEU A 21 5.40 -21.30 1.04
CA LEU A 21 4.87 -22.58 0.58
C LEU A 21 3.87 -22.44 -0.56
N VAL A 22 3.11 -21.34 -0.58
CA VAL A 22 2.19 -21.02 -1.66
C VAL A 22 2.94 -20.99 -3.00
N LYS A 23 4.12 -20.36 -3.07
CA LYS A 23 4.93 -20.30 -4.29
C LYS A 23 5.44 -21.68 -4.70
N ALA A 24 5.84 -22.50 -3.72
CA ALA A 24 6.34 -23.85 -3.96
C ALA A 24 5.26 -24.81 -4.51
N VAL A 25 3.99 -24.60 -4.13
CA VAL A 25 2.86 -25.41 -4.62
C VAL A 25 2.24 -24.86 -5.90
N LYS A 26 2.13 -23.54 -6.04
CA LYS A 26 1.41 -22.88 -7.15
C LYS A 26 1.89 -23.35 -8.52
N GLY A 27 3.21 -23.48 -8.72
CA GLY A 27 3.79 -23.99 -9.96
C GLY A 27 3.14 -23.35 -11.21
N ASN A 28 2.59 -24.19 -12.11
CA ASN A 28 1.80 -23.77 -13.27
C ASN A 28 0.28 -23.85 -13.06
N ALA A 29 -0.17 -24.21 -11.85
CA ALA A 29 -1.59 -24.38 -11.57
C ALA A 29 -2.29 -23.03 -11.44
N ILE A 30 -3.31 -22.79 -12.27
CA ILE A 30 -4.12 -21.56 -12.26
C ILE A 30 -5.17 -21.65 -11.16
N VAL A 31 -4.72 -21.76 -9.91
CA VAL A 31 -5.56 -21.89 -8.72
C VAL A 31 -5.43 -20.61 -7.88
N PRO A 32 -6.55 -20.03 -7.38
CA PRO A 32 -6.47 -18.85 -6.53
C PRO A 32 -5.64 -19.11 -5.27
N THR A 33 -4.93 -18.08 -4.79
CA THR A 33 -3.99 -18.20 -3.67
C THR A 33 -4.67 -18.70 -2.38
N TYR A 34 -5.86 -18.18 -2.05
CA TYR A 34 -6.60 -18.62 -0.86
C TYR A 34 -6.99 -20.10 -0.89
N VAL A 35 -7.20 -20.71 -2.08
CA VAL A 35 -7.47 -22.14 -2.21
C VAL A 35 -6.22 -22.95 -1.86
N LEU A 36 -5.06 -22.48 -2.33
CA LEU A 36 -3.77 -23.10 -2.00
C LEU A 36 -3.47 -23.00 -0.51
N GLU A 37 -3.68 -21.82 0.09
CA GLU A 37 -3.47 -21.61 1.52
C GLU A 37 -4.42 -22.45 2.38
N TYR A 38 -5.69 -22.63 1.98
CA TYR A 38 -6.60 -23.52 2.68
C TYR A 38 -6.13 -24.97 2.68
N LEU A 39 -5.67 -25.48 1.52
CA LEU A 39 -5.13 -26.84 1.43
C LEU A 39 -3.83 -26.96 2.24
N LEU A 40 -2.91 -26.01 2.10
CA LEU A 40 -1.67 -25.97 2.88
C LEU A 40 -1.95 -25.88 4.38
N GLY A 41 -2.94 -25.11 4.81
CA GLY A 41 -3.35 -25.03 6.22
C GLY A 41 -3.87 -26.36 6.79
N GLN A 42 -4.36 -27.28 5.95
CA GLN A 42 -4.80 -28.61 6.40
C GLN A 42 -3.65 -29.61 6.52
N TYR A 43 -2.66 -29.54 5.63
CA TYR A 43 -1.61 -30.56 5.53
C TYR A 43 -0.22 -30.09 5.98
N CYS A 44 -0.03 -28.77 6.19
CA CYS A 44 1.25 -28.14 6.53
C CYS A 44 1.16 -27.25 7.80
N ALA A 45 0.16 -27.45 8.66
CA ALA A 45 0.01 -26.72 9.94
C ALA A 45 0.96 -27.24 11.04
N THR A 46 2.26 -27.28 10.73
CA THR A 46 3.31 -27.70 11.67
C THR A 46 4.62 -26.98 11.35
N ASN A 47 5.57 -27.07 12.28
CA ASN A 47 6.90 -26.50 12.19
C ASN A 47 7.97 -27.56 11.85
N ASP A 48 7.58 -28.82 11.69
CA ASP A 48 8.45 -29.91 11.26
C ASP A 48 8.61 -29.94 9.74
N GLU A 49 9.81 -29.65 9.24
CA GLU A 49 10.11 -29.57 7.80
C GLU A 49 9.83 -30.88 7.04
N ALA A 50 10.02 -32.04 7.67
CA ALA A 50 9.72 -33.32 7.03
C ALA A 50 8.21 -33.51 6.81
N THR A 51 7.40 -33.14 7.81
CA THR A 51 5.94 -33.15 7.70
C THR A 51 5.45 -32.11 6.70
N ILE A 52 6.03 -30.91 6.69
CA ILE A 52 5.72 -29.86 5.70
C ILE A 52 5.97 -30.38 4.28
N GLN A 53 7.11 -31.01 4.03
CA GLN A 53 7.43 -31.54 2.70
C GLN A 53 6.42 -32.60 2.25
N THR A 54 6.05 -33.53 3.15
CA THR A 54 5.01 -34.53 2.90
C THR A 54 3.65 -33.88 2.62
N GLY A 55 3.33 -32.82 3.36
CA GLY A 55 2.11 -32.02 3.17
C GLY A 55 2.07 -31.32 1.81
N ILE A 56 3.18 -30.72 1.37
CA ILE A 56 3.32 -30.10 0.04
C ILE A 56 3.03 -31.11 -1.06
N ASP A 57 3.62 -32.31 -0.97
CA ASP A 57 3.44 -33.34 -1.99
C ASP A 57 2.00 -33.88 -2.01
N THR A 58 1.37 -33.99 -0.84
CA THR A 58 -0.06 -34.31 -0.72
C THR A 58 -0.94 -33.25 -1.39
N VAL A 59 -0.68 -31.96 -1.15
CA VAL A 59 -1.43 -30.86 -1.77
C VAL A 59 -1.26 -30.86 -3.29
N ARG A 60 -0.02 -31.04 -3.78
CA ARG A 60 0.25 -31.18 -5.23
C ARG A 60 -0.52 -32.34 -5.84
N GLU A 61 -0.60 -33.46 -5.14
CA GLU A 61 -1.35 -34.63 -5.60
C GLU A 61 -2.86 -34.37 -5.64
N ILE A 62 -3.42 -33.70 -4.63
CA ILE A 62 -4.83 -33.30 -4.57
C ILE A 62 -5.16 -32.40 -5.77
N LEU A 63 -4.35 -31.36 -6.02
CA LEU A 63 -4.56 -30.46 -7.14
C LEU A 63 -4.48 -31.21 -8.47
N ARG A 64 -3.45 -32.04 -8.67
CA ARG A 64 -3.28 -32.80 -9.91
C ARG A 64 -4.46 -33.76 -10.19
N LYS A 65 -5.05 -34.37 -9.16
CA LYS A 65 -6.12 -35.36 -9.32
C LYS A 65 -7.52 -34.78 -9.38
N HIS A 66 -7.75 -33.66 -8.67
CA HIS A 66 -9.09 -33.16 -8.40
C HIS A 66 -9.36 -31.78 -8.99
N TYR A 67 -8.33 -30.95 -9.25
CA TYR A 67 -8.54 -29.66 -9.88
C TYR A 67 -9.01 -29.81 -11.32
N VAL A 68 -10.11 -29.14 -11.67
CA VAL A 68 -10.65 -29.20 -13.02
C VAL A 68 -10.06 -28.08 -13.87
N HIS A 69 -9.19 -28.46 -14.80
CA HIS A 69 -8.76 -27.57 -15.88
C HIS A 69 -9.82 -27.54 -16.99
N ARG A 70 -10.19 -26.34 -17.47
CA ARG A 70 -11.26 -26.18 -18.49
C ARG A 70 -11.02 -26.97 -19.77
N ASN A 71 -9.77 -27.07 -20.20
CA ASN A 71 -9.37 -27.85 -21.39
C ASN A 71 -9.45 -29.38 -21.16
N GLU A 72 -9.47 -29.83 -19.91
CA GLU A 72 -9.55 -31.26 -19.53
C GLU A 72 -10.93 -31.66 -18.99
N ALA A 73 -11.89 -30.73 -18.97
CA ALA A 73 -13.24 -30.98 -18.44
C ALA A 73 -13.91 -32.21 -19.06
N GLY A 74 -13.71 -32.45 -20.36
CA GLY A 74 -14.20 -33.66 -21.04
C GLY A 74 -13.62 -34.96 -20.46
N LEU A 75 -12.33 -34.99 -20.17
CA LEU A 75 -11.65 -36.14 -19.56
C LEU A 75 -12.12 -36.38 -18.14
N VAL A 76 -12.29 -35.33 -17.35
CA VAL A 76 -12.80 -35.43 -15.97
C VAL A 76 -14.24 -35.95 -15.97
N ARG A 77 -15.11 -35.47 -16.86
CA ARG A 77 -16.49 -35.99 -17.03
C ARG A 77 -16.51 -37.47 -17.40
N SER A 78 -15.63 -37.89 -18.31
CA SER A 78 -15.46 -39.31 -18.65
C SER A 78 -15.01 -40.12 -17.42
N THR A 79 -14.06 -39.59 -16.65
CA THR A 79 -13.55 -40.24 -15.43
C THR A 79 -14.64 -40.42 -14.38
N ILE A 80 -15.51 -39.41 -14.17
CA ILE A 80 -16.66 -39.54 -13.26
C ILE A 80 -17.61 -40.64 -13.74
N LYS A 81 -17.92 -40.67 -15.05
CA LYS A 81 -18.79 -41.69 -15.64
C LYS A 81 -18.22 -43.11 -15.47
N GLU A 82 -16.96 -43.33 -15.82
CA GLU A 82 -16.35 -44.66 -15.79
C GLU A 82 -16.10 -45.16 -14.37
N LYS A 83 -15.80 -44.27 -13.41
CA LYS A 83 -15.59 -44.64 -12.00
C LYS A 83 -16.86 -44.60 -11.16
N GLY A 84 -17.96 -44.07 -11.69
CA GLY A 84 -19.22 -43.81 -10.97
C GLY A 84 -19.16 -42.59 -10.03
N ARG A 85 -18.02 -42.34 -9.36
CA ARG A 85 -17.82 -41.21 -8.45
C ARG A 85 -16.41 -40.62 -8.57
N HIS A 86 -16.28 -39.30 -8.51
CA HIS A 86 -14.98 -38.62 -8.43
C HIS A 86 -15.06 -37.29 -7.68
N LYS A 87 -14.00 -36.95 -6.96
CA LYS A 87 -13.83 -35.65 -6.31
C LYS A 87 -13.32 -34.62 -7.31
N VAL A 88 -13.94 -33.43 -7.30
CA VAL A 88 -13.52 -32.29 -8.11
C VAL A 88 -13.34 -31.04 -7.25
N ILE A 89 -12.35 -30.21 -7.62
CA ILE A 89 -12.17 -28.85 -7.13
C ILE A 89 -12.57 -27.92 -8.26
N ASP A 90 -13.68 -27.20 -8.06
CA ASP A 90 -14.24 -26.29 -9.05
C ASP A 90 -14.93 -25.10 -8.36
N ARG A 91 -15.17 -24.04 -9.11
CA ARG A 91 -16.01 -22.93 -8.70
C ARG A 91 -17.46 -23.25 -9.04
N ILE A 92 -18.29 -23.33 -8.00
CA ILE A 92 -19.69 -23.76 -8.09
C ILE A 92 -20.60 -22.59 -7.74
N SER A 93 -21.53 -22.26 -8.63
CA SER A 93 -22.63 -21.31 -8.37
C SER A 93 -23.96 -22.05 -8.34
N VAL A 94 -24.95 -21.53 -7.64
CA VAL A 94 -26.30 -22.09 -7.52
C VAL A 94 -27.32 -21.06 -7.98
N SER A 95 -28.41 -21.51 -8.59
CA SER A 95 -29.59 -20.69 -8.89
C SER A 95 -30.87 -21.43 -8.50
N LEU A 96 -31.89 -20.68 -8.08
CA LEU A 96 -33.23 -21.23 -7.92
C LEU A 96 -33.88 -21.37 -9.31
N ASN A 97 -34.29 -22.58 -9.67
CA ASN A 97 -35.19 -22.84 -10.77
C ASN A 97 -36.62 -22.78 -10.21
N ASP A 98 -37.29 -21.65 -10.44
CA ASP A 98 -38.63 -21.34 -9.93
C ASP A 98 -39.74 -22.15 -10.61
N LYS A 99 -39.48 -22.73 -11.79
CA LYS A 99 -40.44 -23.58 -12.51
C LYS A 99 -40.54 -24.97 -11.89
N ASP A 100 -39.40 -25.50 -11.48
CA ASP A 100 -39.27 -26.86 -10.96
C ASP A 100 -39.14 -26.87 -9.41
N ASP A 101 -39.14 -25.69 -8.78
CA ASP A 101 -38.97 -25.47 -7.33
C ASP A 101 -37.73 -26.16 -6.73
N VAL A 102 -36.60 -26.08 -7.44
CA VAL A 102 -35.34 -26.70 -7.06
C VAL A 102 -34.15 -25.75 -7.17
N TYR A 103 -33.14 -25.98 -6.34
CA TYR A 103 -31.85 -25.33 -6.51
C TYR A 103 -30.97 -26.16 -7.46
N GLU A 104 -30.36 -25.47 -8.42
CA GLU A 104 -29.49 -26.04 -9.43
C GLU A 104 -28.09 -25.44 -9.34
N ALA A 105 -27.09 -26.29 -9.19
CA ALA A 105 -25.68 -25.93 -9.22
C ALA A 105 -25.11 -25.97 -10.67
N GLU A 106 -24.20 -25.03 -10.93
CA GLU A 106 -23.40 -24.90 -12.14
C GLU A 106 -21.91 -24.91 -11.76
N PHE A 107 -21.15 -25.76 -12.43
CA PHE A 107 -19.71 -25.93 -12.24
C PHE A 107 -18.96 -25.20 -13.35
N ALA A 108 -18.17 -24.19 -12.99
CA ALA A 108 -17.58 -23.25 -13.93
C ALA A 108 -16.51 -23.90 -14.84
N ASN A 109 -15.67 -24.78 -14.31
CA ASN A 109 -14.58 -25.39 -15.08
C ASN A 109 -14.98 -26.74 -15.69
N LEU A 110 -15.74 -27.56 -14.96
CA LEU A 110 -16.27 -28.83 -15.46
C LEU A 110 -17.36 -28.62 -16.53
N GLY A 111 -18.01 -27.45 -16.52
CA GLY A 111 -18.99 -27.05 -17.53
C GLY A 111 -20.26 -27.88 -17.49
N ILE A 112 -20.68 -28.32 -16.28
CA ILE A 112 -21.96 -28.99 -16.05
C ILE A 112 -22.93 -28.04 -15.35
N LYS A 113 -24.21 -28.18 -15.65
CA LYS A 113 -25.31 -27.34 -15.14
C LYS A 113 -26.46 -28.22 -14.68
N LYS A 114 -27.43 -27.61 -13.98
CA LYS A 114 -28.64 -28.28 -13.50
C LYS A 114 -28.37 -29.41 -12.50
N VAL A 115 -27.25 -29.35 -11.77
CA VAL A 115 -26.93 -30.35 -10.76
C VAL A 115 -27.77 -30.04 -9.52
N LEU A 116 -28.66 -30.93 -9.11
CA LEU A 116 -29.55 -30.66 -7.97
C LEU A 116 -28.74 -30.49 -6.68
N ILE A 117 -29.11 -29.50 -5.87
CA ILE A 117 -28.53 -29.24 -4.55
C ILE A 117 -29.65 -29.04 -3.53
N ASP A 118 -29.49 -29.58 -2.33
CA ASP A 118 -30.50 -29.47 -1.31
C ASP A 118 -30.55 -28.06 -0.68
N SER A 119 -31.74 -27.67 -0.24
CA SER A 119 -31.98 -26.35 0.37
C SER A 119 -31.19 -26.13 1.67
N GLY A 120 -30.81 -27.19 2.39
CA GLY A 120 -30.00 -27.10 3.62
C GLY A 120 -28.56 -26.66 3.31
N THR A 121 -27.94 -27.28 2.32
CA THR A 121 -26.62 -26.89 1.81
C THR A 121 -26.62 -25.46 1.28
N VAL A 122 -27.67 -25.04 0.56
CA VAL A 122 -27.79 -23.66 0.07
C VAL A 122 -27.97 -22.67 1.23
N LYS A 123 -28.81 -22.97 2.23
CA LYS A 123 -29.02 -22.12 3.41
C LYS A 123 -27.75 -21.93 4.24
N SER A 124 -26.95 -22.97 4.39
CA SER A 124 -25.66 -22.92 5.10
C SER A 124 -24.58 -22.21 4.29
N HIS A 125 -24.68 -22.18 2.96
CA HIS A 125 -23.67 -21.59 2.07
C HIS A 125 -24.30 -20.64 1.04
N GLN A 126 -24.98 -19.59 1.51
CA GLN A 126 -25.75 -18.66 0.68
C GLN A 126 -24.93 -17.99 -0.43
N LYS A 127 -23.61 -17.86 -0.25
CA LYS A 127 -22.68 -17.31 -1.27
C LYS A 127 -22.70 -18.08 -2.59
N LEU A 128 -23.11 -19.36 -2.58
CA LEU A 128 -23.29 -20.14 -3.80
C LEU A 128 -24.29 -19.47 -4.76
N LEU A 129 -25.31 -18.76 -4.27
CA LEU A 129 -26.39 -18.16 -5.07
C LEU A 129 -25.98 -16.92 -5.91
N VAL A 130 -24.76 -16.43 -5.74
CA VAL A 130 -24.41 -15.06 -6.13
C VAL A 130 -23.29 -15.02 -7.17
N GLY A 131 -22.10 -15.49 -6.78
CA GLY A 131 -20.89 -15.42 -7.61
C GLY A 131 -20.19 -16.76 -7.77
N GLY A 132 -20.71 -17.81 -7.13
CA GLY A 132 -20.08 -19.11 -7.01
C GLY A 132 -18.85 -19.12 -6.11
N VAL A 133 -18.66 -20.24 -5.42
CA VAL A 133 -17.62 -20.45 -4.41
C VAL A 133 -16.73 -21.61 -4.86
N TRP A 134 -15.44 -21.56 -4.55
CA TRP A 134 -14.58 -22.72 -4.75
C TRP A 134 -14.94 -23.81 -3.75
N CYS A 135 -15.20 -25.00 -4.27
CA CYS A 135 -15.65 -26.13 -3.48
C CYS A 135 -14.87 -27.38 -3.86
N ILE A 136 -14.68 -28.25 -2.88
CA ILE A 136 -14.40 -29.67 -3.10
C ILE A 136 -15.76 -30.36 -3.15
N ALA A 137 -16.12 -30.91 -4.31
CA ALA A 137 -17.39 -31.61 -4.49
C ALA A 137 -17.16 -33.08 -4.87
N ASP A 138 -17.94 -33.98 -4.29
CA ASP A 138 -18.09 -35.35 -4.79
C ASP A 138 -19.20 -35.37 -5.83
N LEU A 139 -18.84 -35.73 -7.06
CA LEU A 139 -19.79 -35.90 -8.15
C LEU A 139 -19.95 -37.37 -8.51
N GLU A 140 -21.19 -37.74 -8.74
CA GLU A 140 -21.60 -39.04 -9.25
C GLU A 140 -22.29 -38.87 -10.60
N TYR A 141 -22.25 -39.91 -11.42
CA TYR A 141 -22.90 -39.92 -12.72
C TYR A 141 -23.81 -41.15 -12.83
N GLU A 142 -25.10 -40.91 -13.02
CA GLU A 142 -26.10 -41.94 -13.24
C GLU A 142 -26.91 -41.58 -14.49
N TYR A 143 -26.87 -42.47 -15.48
CA TYR A 143 -27.62 -42.23 -16.71
C TYR A 143 -29.13 -42.31 -16.44
N THR A 144 -29.86 -41.33 -16.97
CA THR A 144 -31.33 -41.29 -16.94
C THR A 144 -31.87 -41.05 -18.34
N GLU A 145 -32.96 -41.74 -18.68
CA GLU A 145 -33.68 -41.55 -19.95
C GLU A 145 -34.56 -40.29 -19.92
N ASP A 146 -34.83 -39.74 -18.73
CA ASP A 146 -35.58 -38.50 -18.56
C ASP A 146 -34.73 -37.30 -18.96
N LYS A 147 -35.15 -36.64 -20.05
CA LYS A 147 -34.46 -35.45 -20.58
C LYS A 147 -34.52 -34.24 -19.66
N SER A 148 -35.42 -34.23 -18.67
CA SER A 148 -35.56 -33.16 -17.70
C SER A 148 -34.65 -33.35 -16.47
N ALA A 149 -34.28 -34.59 -16.17
CA ALA A 149 -33.41 -34.94 -15.06
C ALA A 149 -31.92 -34.75 -15.43
N SER A 150 -31.13 -34.20 -14.50
CA SER A 150 -29.69 -34.12 -14.66
C SER A 150 -29.06 -35.47 -14.33
N PRO A 151 -28.18 -36.03 -15.21
CA PRO A 151 -27.47 -37.28 -14.92
C PRO A 151 -26.32 -37.08 -13.92
N TRP A 152 -26.07 -35.84 -13.50
CA TRP A 152 -25.02 -35.49 -12.53
C TRP A 152 -25.63 -35.36 -11.14
N ILE A 153 -25.11 -36.12 -10.20
CA ILE A 153 -25.58 -36.14 -8.82
C ILE A 153 -24.49 -35.55 -7.92
N LEU A 154 -24.87 -34.56 -7.11
CA LEU A 154 -23.99 -33.97 -6.12
C LEU A 154 -24.06 -34.77 -4.82
N ALA A 155 -23.07 -35.63 -4.59
CA ALA A 155 -23.04 -36.47 -3.39
C ALA A 155 -22.59 -35.69 -2.15
N SER A 156 -21.63 -34.76 -2.31
CA SER A 156 -21.22 -33.85 -1.24
C SER A 156 -20.65 -32.56 -1.82
N LEU A 157 -20.79 -31.47 -1.07
CA LEU A 157 -20.23 -30.17 -1.41
C LEU A 157 -19.62 -29.53 -0.17
N LYS A 158 -18.31 -29.32 -0.20
CA LYS A 158 -17.57 -28.63 0.87
C LYS A 158 -16.92 -27.37 0.30
N PRO A 159 -17.39 -26.17 0.66
CA PRO A 159 -16.70 -24.95 0.32
C PRO A 159 -15.27 -24.93 0.89
N ILE A 160 -14.35 -24.39 0.11
CA ILE A 160 -12.95 -24.18 0.49
C ILE A 160 -12.92 -22.90 1.33
N GLN A 161 -13.44 -23.02 2.55
CA GLN A 161 -13.54 -21.97 3.57
C GLN A 161 -13.22 -22.56 4.94
N ILE A 162 -12.64 -21.76 5.84
CA ILE A 162 -12.33 -22.20 7.20
C ILE A 162 -13.65 -22.43 7.95
N SER A 163 -13.78 -23.60 8.55
CA SER A 163 -15.05 -24.10 9.08
C SER A 163 -15.44 -23.51 10.45
N ARG A 164 -14.56 -22.73 11.09
CA ARG A 164 -14.78 -22.17 12.43
C ARG A 164 -14.29 -20.72 12.49
N PHE A 165 -15.25 -19.81 12.36
CA PHE A 165 -15.07 -18.38 12.65
C PHE A 165 -15.19 -18.16 14.16
N ASP A 166 -14.16 -17.58 14.79
CA ASP A 166 -14.12 -17.28 16.24
C ASP A 166 -13.48 -15.90 16.45
N LEU A 167 -14.31 -14.87 16.56
CA LEU A 167 -13.85 -13.51 16.78
C LEU A 167 -13.28 -13.33 18.19
N ASP A 168 -13.89 -13.93 19.21
CA ASP A 168 -13.45 -13.79 20.61
C ASP A 168 -12.05 -14.38 20.80
N GLY A 169 -11.80 -15.56 20.21
CA GLY A 169 -10.46 -16.16 20.18
C GLY A 169 -9.42 -15.28 19.47
N TYR A 170 -9.80 -14.61 18.38
CA TYR A 170 -8.92 -13.66 17.69
C TYR A 170 -8.56 -12.45 18.56
N LEU A 171 -9.54 -11.87 19.27
CA LEU A 171 -9.32 -10.73 20.16
C LEU A 171 -8.44 -11.10 21.36
N GLU A 172 -8.67 -12.27 21.96
CA GLU A 172 -7.85 -12.72 23.09
C GLU A 172 -6.40 -13.02 22.66
N ALA A 173 -6.22 -13.65 21.50
CA ALA A 173 -4.89 -13.88 20.94
C ALA A 173 -4.18 -12.56 20.58
N ARG A 174 -4.89 -11.57 20.03
CA ARG A 174 -4.35 -10.22 19.72
C ARG A 174 -3.68 -9.58 20.93
N ARG A 175 -4.23 -9.74 22.14
CA ARG A 175 -3.71 -9.15 23.39
C ARG A 175 -2.33 -9.68 23.78
N GLN A 176 -1.94 -10.83 23.24
CA GLN A 176 -0.63 -11.42 23.51
C GLN A 176 0.49 -10.75 22.70
N PHE A 177 0.16 -9.93 21.69
CA PHE A 177 1.10 -9.26 20.81
C PHE A 177 1.20 -7.77 21.15
N ASN A 178 2.41 -7.21 21.06
CA ASN A 178 2.55 -5.75 21.01
C ASN A 178 2.15 -5.23 19.61
N THR A 179 2.01 -3.92 19.48
CA THR A 179 1.52 -3.29 18.24
C THR A 179 2.45 -3.51 17.05
N ASP A 180 3.77 -3.48 17.23
CA ASP A 180 4.73 -3.70 16.14
C ASP A 180 4.73 -5.17 15.68
N GLU A 181 4.72 -6.12 16.61
CA GLU A 181 4.57 -7.55 16.30
C GLU A 181 3.26 -7.84 15.56
N TRP A 182 2.18 -7.17 15.97
CA TRP A 182 0.87 -7.34 15.35
C TRP A 182 0.83 -6.79 13.93
N ILE A 183 1.37 -5.59 13.72
CA ILE A 183 1.53 -5.02 12.38
C ILE A 183 2.36 -5.96 11.52
N ASP A 184 3.47 -6.49 12.03
CA ASP A 184 4.33 -7.42 11.31
C ASP A 184 3.60 -8.69 10.90
N LEU A 185 2.79 -9.28 11.79
CA LEU A 185 1.92 -10.42 11.48
C LEU A 185 0.90 -10.07 10.37
N LEU A 186 0.25 -8.91 10.42
CA LEU A 186 -0.68 -8.49 9.37
C LEU A 186 0.02 -8.32 8.02
N ILE A 187 1.23 -7.75 8.02
CA ILE A 187 2.06 -7.57 6.82
C ILE A 187 2.53 -8.92 6.25
N GLN A 188 2.92 -9.87 7.10
CA GLN A 188 3.19 -11.25 6.69
C GLN A 188 1.94 -11.92 6.12
N SER A 189 0.76 -11.66 6.70
CA SER A 189 -0.51 -12.25 6.28
C SER A 189 -0.92 -11.85 4.86
N ILE A 190 -0.62 -10.61 4.46
CA ILE A 190 -0.79 -10.14 3.07
C ILE A 190 0.37 -10.52 2.13
N GLY A 191 1.38 -11.26 2.64
CA GLY A 191 2.45 -11.88 1.85
C GLY A 191 3.78 -11.12 1.83
N PHE A 192 3.93 -10.03 2.59
CA PHE A 192 5.12 -9.18 2.57
C PHE A 192 6.04 -9.42 3.78
N ASN A 193 7.35 -9.28 3.57
CA ASN A 193 8.36 -9.35 4.62
C ASN A 193 8.41 -8.02 5.39
N PRO A 194 7.99 -7.97 6.67
CA PRO A 194 7.89 -6.72 7.42
C PRO A 194 9.23 -5.99 7.59
N GLN A 195 10.36 -6.70 7.55
CA GLN A 195 11.69 -6.10 7.69
C GLN A 195 12.11 -5.25 6.48
N MET A 196 11.38 -5.35 5.37
CA MET A 196 11.62 -4.57 4.16
C MET A 196 10.82 -3.26 4.12
N PHE A 197 9.98 -2.98 5.12
CA PHE A 197 9.10 -1.82 5.16
C PHE A 197 9.33 -0.98 6.41
N GLY A 198 9.38 0.34 6.22
CA GLY A 198 9.21 1.32 7.28
C GLY A 198 7.79 1.29 7.88
N LYS A 199 7.60 1.90 9.05
CA LYS A 199 6.31 1.87 9.76
C LYS A 199 5.20 2.51 8.93
N ARG A 200 5.50 3.66 8.30
CA ARG A 200 4.61 4.35 7.37
C ARG A 200 4.19 3.48 6.19
N ASN A 201 5.14 2.79 5.57
CA ASN A 201 4.83 1.90 4.45
C ASN A 201 3.96 0.71 4.89
N LYS A 202 4.17 0.15 6.09
CA LYS A 202 3.29 -0.87 6.65
C LYS A 202 1.87 -0.33 6.82
N LEU A 203 1.71 0.86 7.39
CA LEU A 203 0.39 1.49 7.53
C LEU A 203 -0.30 1.72 6.17
N LEU A 204 0.42 2.21 5.15
CA LEU A 204 -0.12 2.35 3.80
C LEU A 204 -0.61 1.02 3.21
N GLN A 205 0.10 -0.09 3.45
CA GLN A 205 -0.37 -1.43 3.07
C GLN A 205 -1.64 -1.83 3.83
N LEU A 206 -1.74 -1.51 5.12
CA LEU A 206 -2.92 -1.82 5.93
C LEU A 206 -4.14 -0.97 5.55
N ILE A 207 -3.97 0.26 5.08
CA ILE A 207 -5.08 1.09 4.55
C ILE A 207 -5.77 0.38 3.38
N ARG A 208 -5.03 -0.38 2.56
CA ARG A 208 -5.61 -1.21 1.47
C ARG A 208 -6.59 -2.28 1.99
N LEU A 209 -6.52 -2.65 3.27
CA LEU A 209 -7.41 -3.63 3.89
C LEU A 209 -8.68 -3.01 4.48
N ILE A 210 -8.70 -1.69 4.74
CA ILE A 210 -9.87 -1.00 5.31
C ILE A 210 -11.17 -1.25 4.53
N PRO A 211 -11.19 -1.25 3.19
CA PRO A 211 -12.40 -1.58 2.43
C PRO A 211 -13.09 -2.89 2.86
N PHE A 212 -12.32 -3.87 3.36
CA PHE A 212 -12.83 -5.16 3.82
C PHE A 212 -13.40 -5.12 5.24
N CYS A 213 -12.99 -4.19 6.11
CA CYS A 213 -13.49 -4.06 7.49
C CYS A 213 -14.34 -2.82 7.78
N GLU A 214 -14.48 -1.92 6.81
CA GLU A 214 -15.31 -0.72 6.89
C GLU A 214 -16.34 -0.69 5.75
N ARG A 215 -17.60 -0.37 6.07
CA ARG A 215 -18.70 -0.40 5.08
C ARG A 215 -18.67 0.86 4.23
N ASN A 216 -18.85 0.70 2.91
CA ASN A 216 -18.89 1.82 1.97
C ASN A 216 -17.70 2.79 2.18
N TYR A 217 -16.51 2.21 2.25
CA TYR A 217 -15.26 2.94 2.34
C TYR A 217 -14.64 3.10 0.94
N ASN A 218 -14.83 4.29 0.38
CA ASN A 218 -14.28 4.70 -0.91
C ASN A 218 -12.80 5.08 -0.78
N LEU A 219 -11.94 4.38 -1.50
CA LEU A 219 -10.49 4.53 -1.46
C LEU A 219 -9.95 4.74 -2.87
N ILE A 220 -8.93 5.57 -3.02
CA ILE A 220 -8.17 5.69 -4.26
C ILE A 220 -6.67 5.49 -4.02
N GLU A 221 -6.03 4.80 -4.93
CA GLU A 221 -4.58 4.65 -4.96
C GLU A 221 -4.06 4.91 -6.38
N LEU A 222 -3.26 5.96 -6.52
CA LEU A 222 -2.55 6.28 -7.76
C LEU A 222 -1.05 6.27 -7.50
N GLY A 223 -0.29 5.66 -8.40
CA GLY A 223 1.18 5.66 -8.31
C GLY A 223 1.87 4.85 -9.41
N PRO A 224 3.20 4.73 -9.36
CA PRO A 224 4.00 4.04 -10.37
C PRO A 224 3.59 2.56 -10.56
N LYS A 225 3.92 1.99 -11.73
CA LYS A 225 3.67 0.58 -12.03
C LYS A 225 4.49 -0.33 -11.10
N GLY A 226 3.95 -1.52 -10.79
CA GLY A 226 4.70 -2.55 -10.03
C GLY A 226 4.64 -2.44 -8.50
N THR A 227 3.81 -1.56 -7.94
CA THR A 227 3.67 -1.36 -6.47
C THR A 227 2.60 -2.26 -5.82
N GLY A 228 2.10 -3.27 -6.54
CA GLY A 228 1.13 -4.27 -6.03
C GLY A 228 -0.27 -3.79 -5.74
N LYS A 229 -0.64 -2.59 -6.22
CA LYS A 229 -1.92 -1.91 -5.93
C LYS A 229 -3.15 -2.78 -6.15
N SER A 230 -3.16 -3.57 -7.22
CA SER A 230 -4.32 -4.39 -7.62
C SER A 230 -4.32 -5.78 -6.98
N HIS A 231 -3.18 -6.25 -6.46
CA HIS A 231 -3.00 -7.63 -6.00
C HIS A 231 -3.84 -7.96 -4.77
N VAL A 232 -3.95 -7.02 -3.82
CA VAL A 232 -4.77 -7.19 -2.62
C VAL A 232 -6.22 -7.48 -3.01
N TYR A 233 -6.81 -6.70 -3.92
CA TYR A 233 -8.23 -6.83 -4.24
C TYR A 233 -8.60 -8.03 -5.12
N SER A 234 -7.61 -8.70 -5.72
CA SER A 234 -7.85 -9.92 -6.50
C SER A 234 -7.59 -11.21 -5.72
N GLU A 235 -6.65 -11.21 -4.77
CA GLU A 235 -6.15 -12.44 -4.15
C GLU A 235 -6.36 -12.52 -2.62
N PHE A 236 -6.62 -11.39 -1.95
CA PHE A 236 -6.71 -11.33 -0.47
C PHE A 236 -8.07 -11.75 0.11
N SER A 237 -9.16 -11.77 -0.65
CA SER A 237 -10.45 -12.05 -0.02
C SER A 237 -11.45 -12.65 -1.01
N PRO A 238 -12.21 -13.68 -0.59
CA PRO A 238 -13.33 -14.17 -1.37
C PRO A 238 -14.51 -13.18 -1.38
N HIS A 239 -14.45 -12.09 -0.62
CA HIS A 239 -15.50 -11.05 -0.57
C HIS A 239 -15.16 -9.79 -1.39
N GLY A 240 -14.01 -9.80 -2.10
CA GLY A 240 -13.62 -8.74 -3.02
C GLY A 240 -13.72 -9.17 -4.49
N ILE A 241 -14.02 -8.21 -5.36
CA ILE A 241 -13.93 -8.39 -6.81
C ILE A 241 -13.12 -7.27 -7.44
N LEU A 242 -12.19 -7.63 -8.33
CA LEU A 242 -11.41 -6.70 -9.16
C LEU A 242 -12.00 -6.64 -10.57
N ILE A 243 -12.33 -5.44 -11.03
CA ILE A 243 -12.81 -5.16 -12.38
C ILE A 243 -11.66 -4.53 -13.16
N SER A 244 -11.10 -5.26 -14.13
CA SER A 244 -10.06 -4.76 -15.03
C SER A 244 -10.66 -4.03 -16.24
N GLY A 245 -9.98 -2.99 -16.72
CA GLY A 245 -10.27 -2.35 -18.00
C GLY A 245 -11.16 -1.10 -17.94
N GLY A 246 -11.63 -0.66 -16.77
CA GLY A 246 -12.35 0.62 -16.58
C GLY A 246 -13.75 0.71 -17.22
N GLU A 247 -14.15 -0.24 -18.07
CA GLU A 247 -15.47 -0.26 -18.71
C GLU A 247 -16.44 -1.13 -17.91
N VAL A 248 -17.07 -0.54 -16.88
CA VAL A 248 -18.22 -1.14 -16.19
C VAL A 248 -19.50 -0.45 -16.65
N THR A 249 -20.58 -1.21 -16.77
CA THR A 249 -21.91 -0.66 -17.08
C THR A 249 -22.77 -0.55 -15.83
N VAL A 250 -23.74 0.36 -15.84
CA VAL A 250 -24.71 0.51 -14.73
C VAL A 250 -25.39 -0.81 -14.35
N PRO A 251 -25.87 -1.65 -15.30
CA PRO A 251 -26.49 -2.93 -14.96
C PRO A 251 -25.56 -3.91 -14.25
N LYS A 252 -24.28 -3.91 -14.62
CA LYS A 252 -23.29 -4.81 -14.03
C LYS A 252 -22.93 -4.35 -12.62
N LEU A 253 -22.80 -3.04 -12.40
CA LEU A 253 -22.39 -2.52 -11.10
C LEU A 253 -23.56 -2.45 -10.10
N PHE A 254 -24.73 -1.94 -10.51
CA PHE A 254 -25.83 -1.57 -9.61
C PHE A 254 -27.07 -2.44 -9.75
N VAL A 255 -27.78 -2.33 -10.87
CA VAL A 255 -29.01 -3.10 -11.09
C VAL A 255 -29.38 -3.16 -12.56
N HIS A 256 -29.78 -4.34 -13.01
CA HIS A 256 -30.29 -4.51 -14.36
C HIS A 256 -31.79 -4.13 -14.40
N ASN A 257 -32.11 -2.98 -14.99
CA ASN A 257 -33.48 -2.42 -14.98
C ASN A 257 -34.55 -3.38 -15.53
N GLY A 258 -34.22 -4.21 -16.53
CA GLY A 258 -35.17 -5.15 -17.14
C GLY A 258 -35.46 -6.41 -16.32
N THR A 259 -34.53 -6.86 -15.47
CA THR A 259 -34.67 -8.11 -14.69
C THR A 259 -34.79 -7.85 -13.19
N GLY A 260 -34.44 -6.65 -12.73
CA GLY A 260 -34.37 -6.28 -11.32
C GLY A 260 -33.21 -6.90 -10.54
N LYS A 261 -32.34 -7.68 -11.20
CA LYS A 261 -31.20 -8.31 -10.55
C LYS A 261 -30.20 -7.25 -10.10
N LEU A 262 -29.86 -7.27 -8.81
CA LEU A 262 -28.78 -6.48 -8.24
C LEU A 262 -27.46 -6.75 -8.98
N GLY A 263 -26.62 -5.74 -9.10
CA GLY A 263 -25.28 -5.80 -9.64
C GLY A 263 -24.25 -6.11 -8.56
N LEU A 264 -22.98 -5.95 -8.90
CA LEU A 264 -21.85 -6.32 -8.03
C LEU A 264 -21.93 -5.68 -6.63
N VAL A 265 -22.37 -4.42 -6.49
CA VAL A 265 -22.39 -3.75 -5.18
C VAL A 265 -23.33 -4.41 -4.17
N GLY A 266 -24.36 -5.13 -4.63
CA GLY A 266 -25.31 -5.83 -3.75
C GLY A 266 -24.77 -7.13 -3.15
N TYR A 267 -23.59 -7.58 -3.57
CA TYR A 267 -23.12 -8.95 -3.37
C TYR A 267 -21.69 -9.07 -2.83
N TRP A 268 -20.87 -8.05 -3.09
CA TRP A 268 -19.46 -8.02 -2.71
C TRP A 268 -19.25 -7.01 -1.60
N ASP A 269 -18.34 -7.30 -0.67
CA ASP A 269 -17.96 -6.33 0.37
C ASP A 269 -17.06 -5.23 -0.22
N VAL A 270 -16.27 -5.57 -1.25
CA VAL A 270 -15.36 -4.65 -1.94
C VAL A 270 -15.46 -4.82 -3.45
N VAL A 271 -15.67 -3.71 -4.16
CA VAL A 271 -15.59 -3.63 -5.63
C VAL A 271 -14.42 -2.72 -6.00
N ALA A 272 -13.35 -3.32 -6.51
CA ALA A 272 -12.14 -2.60 -6.93
C ALA A 272 -12.09 -2.43 -8.45
N PHE A 273 -11.62 -1.27 -8.90
CA PHE A 273 -11.43 -0.90 -10.30
C PHE A 273 -9.94 -0.83 -10.58
N ASP A 274 -9.44 -1.76 -11.39
CA ASP A 274 -8.06 -1.75 -11.87
C ASP A 274 -7.91 -0.91 -13.13
N GLU A 275 -6.71 -0.39 -13.34
CA GLU A 275 -6.40 0.54 -14.43
C GLU A 275 -7.43 1.67 -14.51
N PHE A 276 -7.89 2.18 -13.37
CA PHE A 276 -8.92 3.21 -13.35
C PHE A 276 -8.46 4.51 -14.02
N ALA A 277 -7.15 4.76 -14.02
CA ALA A 277 -6.51 5.85 -14.76
C ALA A 277 -6.55 5.65 -16.28
N GLY A 278 -6.59 6.76 -17.02
CA GLY A 278 -6.54 6.85 -18.48
C GLY A 278 -7.55 7.85 -19.02
N LYS A 279 -7.09 9.05 -19.39
CA LYS A 279 -7.93 10.15 -19.89
C LYS A 279 -8.84 9.78 -21.07
N GLN A 280 -8.41 8.83 -21.91
CA GLN A 280 -9.15 8.41 -23.11
C GLN A 280 -10.27 7.38 -22.86
N LYS A 281 -10.44 6.90 -21.61
CA LYS A 281 -11.44 5.88 -21.31
C LYS A 281 -12.85 6.44 -21.47
N ARG A 282 -13.71 5.70 -22.17
CA ARG A 282 -15.12 6.07 -22.36
C ARG A 282 -15.91 5.67 -21.12
N VAL A 283 -16.46 6.68 -20.45
CA VAL A 283 -17.24 6.51 -19.23
C VAL A 283 -18.63 7.10 -19.44
N ASP A 284 -19.65 6.33 -19.07
CA ASP A 284 -21.04 6.81 -19.07
C ASP A 284 -21.26 7.80 -17.92
N LYS A 285 -21.78 8.98 -18.22
CA LYS A 285 -22.10 10.00 -17.21
C LYS A 285 -23.14 9.48 -16.20
N ALA A 286 -24.13 8.70 -16.66
CA ALA A 286 -25.17 8.16 -15.79
C ALA A 286 -24.58 7.24 -14.71
N LEU A 287 -23.52 6.49 -15.04
CA LEU A 287 -22.80 5.66 -14.08
C LEU A 287 -22.18 6.52 -12.98
N VAL A 288 -21.47 7.59 -13.35
CA VAL A 288 -20.80 8.48 -12.39
C VAL A 288 -21.82 9.12 -11.45
N ASP A 289 -22.96 9.57 -11.96
CA ASP A 289 -24.01 10.19 -11.16
C ASP A 289 -24.66 9.20 -10.17
N ILE A 290 -24.86 7.94 -10.55
CA ILE A 290 -25.33 6.89 -9.63
C ILE A 290 -24.25 6.58 -8.58
N MET A 291 -22.98 6.49 -8.98
CA MET A 291 -21.87 6.27 -8.06
C MET A 291 -21.76 7.38 -7.03
N LYS A 292 -21.93 8.64 -7.43
CA LYS A 292 -22.00 9.79 -6.51
C LYS A 292 -23.07 9.56 -5.44
N ASN A 293 -24.30 9.22 -5.81
CA ASN A 293 -25.34 8.97 -4.82
C ASN A 293 -24.98 7.80 -3.89
N TYR A 294 -24.55 6.68 -4.47
CA TYR A 294 -24.19 5.48 -3.73
C TYR A 294 -23.04 5.67 -2.74
N MET A 295 -21.97 6.32 -3.17
CA MET A 295 -20.78 6.57 -2.36
C MET A 295 -21.04 7.51 -1.17
N ALA A 296 -22.10 8.32 -1.25
CA ALA A 296 -22.51 9.20 -0.15
C ALA A 296 -23.56 8.55 0.76
N ASN A 297 -24.53 7.85 0.18
CA ASN A 297 -25.75 7.45 0.88
C ASN A 297 -25.93 5.93 1.03
N LYS A 298 -24.98 5.12 0.53
CA LYS A 298 -25.07 3.64 0.50
C LYS A 298 -26.29 3.13 -0.27
N SER A 299 -26.86 3.95 -1.16
CA SER A 299 -28.09 3.64 -1.86
C SER A 299 -28.10 4.17 -3.28
N PHE A 300 -28.88 3.51 -4.12
CA PHE A 300 -29.07 3.87 -5.52
C PHE A 300 -30.51 3.60 -5.94
N SER A 301 -30.98 4.35 -6.94
CA SER A 301 -32.39 4.33 -7.34
C SER A 301 -32.61 3.49 -8.59
N ARG A 302 -33.70 2.70 -8.58
CA ARG A 302 -34.29 2.03 -9.74
C ARG A 302 -35.68 2.59 -9.98
N GLY A 303 -35.79 3.62 -10.82
CA GLY A 303 -37.06 4.34 -10.99
C GLY A 303 -37.47 5.02 -9.69
N VAL A 304 -38.52 4.51 -9.03
CA VAL A 304 -39.06 5.07 -7.77
C VAL A 304 -38.54 4.33 -6.52
N GLU A 305 -38.01 3.12 -6.68
CA GLU A 305 -37.52 2.30 -5.56
C GLU A 305 -36.04 2.59 -5.26
N THR A 306 -35.71 2.74 -3.97
CA THR A 306 -34.33 2.96 -3.51
C THR A 306 -33.78 1.66 -2.94
N LEU A 307 -32.69 1.17 -3.52
CA LEU A 307 -31.99 -0.04 -3.09
C LEU A 307 -30.75 0.35 -2.29
N GLY A 308 -30.52 -0.33 -1.16
CA GLY A 308 -29.33 -0.15 -0.33
C GLY A 308 -28.27 -1.21 -0.61
N ALA A 309 -27.00 -0.85 -0.50
CA ALA A 309 -25.88 -1.80 -0.50
C ALA A 309 -24.68 -1.25 0.29
N GLU A 310 -23.77 -2.13 0.71
CA GLU A 310 -22.71 -1.78 1.66
C GLU A 310 -21.29 -1.91 1.09
N ALA A 311 -21.16 -2.31 -0.18
CA ALA A 311 -19.87 -2.48 -0.84
C ALA A 311 -19.01 -1.21 -0.79
N SER A 312 -17.75 -1.39 -0.43
CA SER A 312 -16.70 -0.38 -0.51
C SER A 312 -16.19 -0.29 -1.96
N MET A 313 -15.86 0.91 -2.41
CA MET A 313 -15.33 1.14 -3.76
C MET A 313 -13.85 1.48 -3.71
N VAL A 314 -13.03 0.78 -4.49
CA VAL A 314 -11.59 1.07 -4.57
C VAL A 314 -11.21 1.41 -6.00
N PHE A 315 -10.49 2.50 -6.19
CA PHE A 315 -10.01 2.94 -7.49
C PHE A 315 -8.49 2.85 -7.53
N VAL A 316 -7.96 2.01 -8.42
CA VAL A 316 -6.52 1.78 -8.56
C VAL A 316 -6.08 2.21 -9.94
N GLY A 317 -5.09 3.11 -10.01
CA GLY A 317 -4.61 3.65 -11.28
C GLY A 317 -3.12 3.95 -11.26
N ASN A 318 -2.53 4.14 -12.45
CA ASN A 318 -1.15 4.59 -12.55
C ASN A 318 -1.08 6.10 -12.76
N THR A 319 -0.02 6.72 -12.25
CA THR A 319 0.29 8.13 -12.54
C THR A 319 0.96 8.24 -13.91
N ASP A 320 0.59 9.24 -14.70
CA ASP A 320 1.19 9.51 -16.01
C ASP A 320 2.51 10.28 -15.90
N HIS A 321 2.66 11.06 -14.84
CA HIS A 321 3.80 11.94 -14.61
C HIS A 321 4.32 11.84 -13.17
N THR A 322 5.47 12.45 -12.90
CA THR A 322 6.00 12.59 -11.53
C THR A 322 5.13 13.53 -10.71
N VAL A 323 5.11 13.35 -9.39
CA VAL A 323 4.39 14.23 -8.44
C VAL A 323 4.67 15.72 -8.68
N PRO A 324 5.93 16.21 -8.73
CA PRO A 324 6.19 17.63 -8.96
C PRO A 324 5.70 18.12 -10.33
N TYR A 325 5.69 17.25 -11.36
CA TYR A 325 5.11 17.62 -12.65
C TYR A 325 3.59 17.79 -12.54
N MET A 326 2.89 16.82 -11.94
CA MET A 326 1.44 16.91 -11.75
C MET A 326 1.07 18.13 -10.91
N LEU A 327 1.77 18.37 -9.80
CA LEU A 327 1.57 19.56 -8.96
C LEU A 327 1.86 20.86 -9.71
N LYS A 328 2.81 20.88 -10.65
CA LYS A 328 3.10 22.11 -11.40
C LYS A 328 2.06 22.42 -12.49
N HIS A 329 1.47 21.42 -13.13
CA HIS A 329 0.66 21.59 -14.35
C HIS A 329 -0.83 21.24 -14.19
N SER A 330 -1.21 20.49 -13.16
CA SER A 330 -2.59 20.05 -12.90
C SER A 330 -2.72 19.68 -11.41
N ASP A 331 -3.16 18.46 -11.08
CA ASP A 331 -3.44 17.93 -9.75
C ASP A 331 -3.10 16.42 -9.65
N LEU A 332 -3.20 15.85 -8.45
CA LEU A 332 -2.88 14.42 -8.23
C LEU A 332 -3.93 13.45 -8.79
N PHE A 333 -5.07 13.93 -9.28
CA PHE A 333 -6.10 13.16 -9.98
C PHE A 333 -6.02 13.32 -11.51
N ASP A 334 -5.06 14.09 -12.04
CA ASP A 334 -4.85 14.29 -13.48
C ASP A 334 -4.93 12.99 -14.33
N PRO A 335 -4.42 11.82 -13.88
CA PRO A 335 -4.50 10.60 -14.67
C PRO A 335 -5.92 10.05 -14.87
N LEU A 336 -6.93 10.54 -14.15
CA LEU A 336 -8.29 10.00 -14.20
C LEU A 336 -9.01 10.31 -15.53
N PRO A 337 -9.99 9.47 -15.93
CA PRO A 337 -10.87 9.80 -17.04
C PRO A 337 -11.64 11.11 -16.77
N GLU A 338 -11.88 11.91 -17.80
CA GLU A 338 -12.49 13.26 -17.69
C GLU A 338 -13.81 13.26 -16.90
N LYS A 339 -14.64 12.22 -17.03
CA LYS A 339 -15.92 12.12 -16.29
C LYS A 339 -15.76 11.80 -14.80
N PHE A 340 -14.64 11.22 -14.41
CA PHE A 340 -14.29 10.96 -13.00
C PHE A 340 -13.42 12.07 -12.39
N HIS A 341 -12.81 12.91 -13.23
CA HIS A 341 -12.19 14.18 -12.83
C HIS A 341 -13.28 15.24 -12.55
N ASP A 342 -14.15 14.92 -11.60
CA ASP A 342 -15.31 15.71 -11.19
C ASP A 342 -15.21 15.95 -9.68
N SER A 343 -15.19 17.21 -9.26
CA SER A 343 -14.96 17.58 -7.86
C SER A 343 -15.99 16.94 -6.92
N ALA A 344 -17.25 16.83 -7.33
CA ALA A 344 -18.29 16.21 -6.51
C ALA A 344 -18.07 14.68 -6.37
N PHE A 345 -17.64 13.98 -7.41
CA PHE A 345 -17.28 12.57 -7.33
C PHE A 345 -16.07 12.37 -6.40
N LEU A 346 -15.00 13.13 -6.64
CA LEU A 346 -13.75 13.03 -5.89
C LEU A 346 -13.92 13.37 -4.41
N ASP A 347 -14.82 14.28 -4.06
CA ASP A 347 -15.13 14.62 -2.67
C ASP A 347 -15.75 13.45 -1.87
N ARG A 348 -16.19 12.38 -2.53
CA ARG A 348 -16.71 11.16 -1.88
C ARG A 348 -15.63 10.09 -1.64
N ILE A 349 -14.39 10.35 -2.04
CA ILE A 349 -13.24 9.51 -1.70
C ILE A 349 -12.82 9.82 -0.26
N HIS A 350 -12.79 8.82 0.62
CA HIS A 350 -12.46 9.05 2.03
C HIS A 350 -10.96 9.22 2.24
N SER A 351 -10.12 8.54 1.46
CA SER A 351 -8.66 8.59 1.59
C SER A 351 -7.96 8.35 0.25
N TYR A 352 -6.81 9.01 0.09
CA TYR A 352 -5.90 8.85 -1.04
C TYR A 352 -4.59 8.20 -0.58
N ILE A 353 -4.28 7.01 -1.09
CA ILE A 353 -2.99 6.35 -0.89
C ILE A 353 -1.98 6.88 -1.94
N PRO A 354 -0.89 7.52 -1.51
CA PRO A 354 0.17 8.02 -2.39
C PRO A 354 1.02 6.83 -2.87
N GLY A 355 0.63 6.20 -3.97
CA GLY A 355 1.29 5.00 -4.46
C GLY A 355 2.75 5.20 -4.90
N TRP A 356 3.22 6.45 -5.02
CA TRP A 356 4.63 6.82 -5.24
C TRP A 356 5.51 6.71 -4.00
N GLU A 357 4.93 6.60 -2.80
CA GLU A 357 5.68 6.29 -1.59
C GLU A 357 6.01 4.79 -1.47
N VAL A 358 5.23 3.94 -2.15
CA VAL A 358 5.41 2.49 -2.12
C VAL A 358 6.45 2.08 -3.16
N ASP A 359 7.47 1.35 -2.72
CA ASP A 359 8.49 0.81 -3.62
C ASP A 359 7.92 -0.20 -4.62
N VAL A 360 8.62 -0.34 -5.75
CA VAL A 360 8.35 -1.43 -6.70
C VAL A 360 8.60 -2.76 -5.99
N ILE A 361 7.60 -3.66 -6.06
CA ILE A 361 7.64 -4.95 -5.37
C ILE A 361 8.69 -5.85 -6.03
N ARG A 362 9.56 -6.43 -5.19
CA ARG A 362 10.66 -7.31 -5.58
C ARG A 362 10.54 -8.67 -4.89
N ALA A 363 11.24 -9.67 -5.43
CA ALA A 363 11.16 -11.05 -4.92
C ALA A 363 11.55 -11.18 -3.43
N GLU A 364 12.53 -10.39 -3.00
CA GLU A 364 13.02 -10.30 -1.61
C GLU A 364 12.04 -9.64 -0.62
N MET A 365 11.04 -8.92 -1.13
CA MET A 365 10.02 -8.27 -0.30
C MET A 365 8.90 -9.22 0.12
N PHE A 366 8.87 -10.46 -0.39
CA PHE A 366 7.87 -11.44 0.01
C PHE A 366 8.30 -12.19 1.27
N SER A 367 7.34 -12.44 2.16
CA SER A 367 7.59 -13.16 3.41
C SER A 367 7.85 -14.64 3.17
N ALA A 368 8.75 -15.21 3.97
CA ALA A 368 8.88 -16.65 4.18
C ALA A 368 8.41 -17.08 5.59
N GLY A 369 7.87 -16.14 6.38
CA GLY A 369 7.34 -16.41 7.72
C GLY A 369 5.89 -16.88 7.73
N TYR A 370 5.35 -17.06 8.93
CA TYR A 370 3.95 -17.45 9.13
C TYR A 370 3.04 -16.22 9.09
N GLY A 371 1.90 -16.36 8.43
CA GLY A 371 0.85 -15.34 8.43
C GLY A 371 -0.52 -16.00 8.40
N PHE A 372 -1.59 -15.24 8.68
CA PHE A 372 -2.95 -15.76 8.64
C PHE A 372 -3.26 -16.37 7.29
N VAL A 373 -3.99 -17.48 7.30
CA VAL A 373 -4.66 -17.98 6.10
C VAL A 373 -5.61 -16.89 5.62
N VAL A 374 -5.54 -16.57 4.33
CA VAL A 374 -6.24 -15.42 3.73
C VAL A 374 -7.75 -15.43 4.01
N ASP A 375 -8.40 -16.59 3.93
CA ASP A 375 -9.83 -16.73 4.23
C ASP A 375 -10.17 -16.47 5.71
N TYR A 376 -9.29 -16.85 6.64
CA TYR A 376 -9.48 -16.58 8.07
C TYR A 376 -9.54 -15.08 8.32
N LEU A 377 -8.51 -14.37 7.86
CA LEU A 377 -8.42 -12.92 8.02
C LEU A 377 -9.56 -12.22 7.29
N ALA A 378 -9.94 -12.67 6.10
CA ALA A 378 -11.06 -12.10 5.35
C ALA A 378 -12.39 -12.19 6.11
N GLU A 379 -12.70 -13.31 6.77
CA GLU A 379 -13.92 -13.43 7.59
C GLU A 379 -13.84 -12.59 8.87
N ILE A 380 -12.67 -12.47 9.51
CA ILE A 380 -12.45 -11.53 10.63
C ILE A 380 -12.75 -10.09 10.21
N LEU A 381 -12.13 -9.61 9.13
CA LEU A 381 -12.36 -8.25 8.63
C LEU A 381 -13.82 -8.02 8.28
N ARG A 382 -14.47 -9.00 7.65
CA ARG A 382 -15.90 -8.92 7.35
C ARG A 382 -16.75 -8.77 8.61
N SER A 383 -16.48 -9.54 9.66
CA SER A 383 -17.20 -9.41 10.92
C SER A 383 -16.98 -8.05 11.58
N LEU A 384 -15.77 -7.48 11.47
CA LEU A 384 -15.47 -6.14 11.97
C LEU A 384 -16.23 -5.02 11.23
N ARG A 385 -16.83 -5.29 10.05
CA ARG A 385 -17.71 -4.33 9.33
C ARG A 385 -18.95 -3.95 10.12
N SER A 386 -19.40 -4.73 11.11
CA SER A 386 -20.54 -4.38 11.96
C SER A 386 -20.16 -3.56 13.20
N HIS A 387 -18.87 -3.36 13.45
CA HIS A 387 -18.36 -2.59 14.56
C HIS A 387 -18.12 -1.14 14.11
N ASP A 388 -18.20 -0.17 15.02
CA ASP A 388 -17.95 1.25 14.74
C ASP A 388 -16.98 1.80 15.77
N TYR A 389 -15.81 2.23 15.31
CA TYR A 389 -14.75 2.84 16.13
C TYR A 389 -14.49 4.31 15.76
N SER A 390 -15.39 4.93 15.00
CA SER A 390 -15.24 6.31 14.52
C SER A 390 -15.13 7.36 15.62
N ASP A 391 -15.53 7.05 16.84
CA ASP A 391 -15.56 7.96 17.98
C ASP A 391 -14.39 7.80 18.96
N ARG A 392 -13.53 6.78 18.80
CA ARG A 392 -12.55 6.40 19.83
C ARG A 392 -11.48 7.46 20.09
N TYR A 393 -11.22 8.36 19.15
CA TYR A 393 -10.30 9.49 19.38
C TYR A 393 -10.93 10.65 20.16
N LYS A 394 -12.27 10.75 20.22
CA LYS A 394 -12.97 11.96 20.71
C LYS A 394 -12.75 12.27 22.19
N ALA A 395 -12.38 11.26 22.99
CA ALA A 395 -12.05 11.46 24.39
C ALA A 395 -10.71 12.22 24.58
N LEU A 396 -9.82 12.16 23.59
CA LEU A 396 -8.47 12.71 23.65
C LEU A 396 -8.28 13.91 22.73
N PHE A 397 -8.93 13.89 21.57
CA PHE A 397 -8.70 14.86 20.50
C PHE A 397 -9.99 15.40 19.91
N THR A 398 -9.95 16.67 19.51
CA THR A 398 -11.04 17.36 18.80
C THR A 398 -10.54 17.82 17.43
N LEU A 399 -11.27 17.46 16.37
CA LEU A 399 -11.01 17.94 15.01
C LEU A 399 -11.35 19.42 14.88
N GLY A 400 -10.61 20.16 14.04
CA GLY A 400 -10.88 21.57 13.76
C GLY A 400 -12.31 21.86 13.29
N ASP A 401 -12.83 23.03 13.67
CA ASP A 401 -14.21 23.44 13.38
C ASP A 401 -14.48 23.69 11.88
N ASP A 402 -13.42 23.98 11.13
CA ASP A 402 -13.42 24.19 9.69
C ASP A 402 -13.46 22.89 8.88
N ILE A 403 -13.20 21.74 9.51
CA ILE A 403 -13.34 20.43 8.88
C ILE A 403 -14.83 20.14 8.64
N SER A 404 -15.22 20.14 7.37
CA SER A 404 -16.60 19.89 6.94
C SER A 404 -17.10 18.51 7.37
N THR A 405 -18.43 18.31 7.41
CA THR A 405 -19.03 17.01 7.75
C THR A 405 -18.54 15.88 6.85
N ARG A 406 -18.30 16.16 5.56
CA ARG A 406 -17.83 15.15 4.59
C ARG A 406 -16.36 14.82 4.81
N ASP A 407 -15.53 15.82 5.08
CA ASP A 407 -14.14 15.60 5.47
C ASP A 407 -14.05 14.79 6.77
N ARG A 408 -14.91 15.12 7.74
CA ARG A 408 -15.03 14.40 9.00
C ARG A 408 -15.46 12.94 8.82
N ASP A 409 -16.41 12.65 7.93
CA ASP A 409 -16.79 11.26 7.60
C ASP A 409 -15.61 10.48 7.00
N GLY A 410 -14.85 11.09 6.08
CA GLY A 410 -13.65 10.47 5.51
C GLY A 410 -12.58 10.14 6.56
N ILE A 411 -12.31 11.08 7.46
CA ILE A 411 -11.38 10.88 8.58
C ILE A 411 -11.89 9.77 9.50
N ASN A 412 -13.15 9.84 9.92
CA ASN A 412 -13.77 8.90 10.85
C ASN A 412 -13.77 7.46 10.32
N LYS A 413 -14.09 7.25 9.05
CA LYS A 413 -14.06 5.91 8.45
C LYS A 413 -12.64 5.37 8.32
N THR A 414 -11.68 6.20 7.92
CA THR A 414 -10.27 5.80 7.84
C THR A 414 -9.73 5.43 9.22
N PHE A 415 -10.01 6.27 10.23
CA PHE A 415 -9.66 6.03 11.62
C PHE A 415 -10.29 4.74 12.16
N SER A 416 -11.60 4.56 11.98
CA SER A 416 -12.34 3.35 12.37
C SER A 416 -11.74 2.09 11.73
N GLY A 417 -11.44 2.14 10.44
CA GLY A 417 -10.80 1.05 9.70
C GLY A 417 -9.44 0.66 10.28
N LEU A 418 -8.56 1.63 10.50
CA LEU A 418 -7.24 1.38 11.10
C LEU A 418 -7.35 0.87 12.54
N MET A 419 -8.26 1.43 13.35
CA MET A 419 -8.53 0.92 14.71
C MET A 419 -8.98 -0.54 14.67
N LYS A 420 -9.88 -0.93 13.76
CA LYS A 420 -10.32 -2.32 13.61
C LYS A 420 -9.18 -3.27 13.21
N LEU A 421 -8.23 -2.80 12.41
CA LEU A 421 -7.08 -3.60 11.98
C LEU A 421 -6.04 -3.76 13.10
N LEU A 422 -5.68 -2.65 13.75
CA LEU A 422 -4.57 -2.58 14.70
C LEU A 422 -4.99 -2.93 16.12
N PHE A 423 -6.19 -2.51 16.52
CA PHE A 423 -6.75 -2.58 17.86
C PHE A 423 -8.20 -3.10 17.81
N PRO A 424 -8.42 -4.32 17.30
CA PRO A 424 -9.77 -4.88 17.09
C PRO A 424 -10.57 -5.07 18.39
N ASP A 425 -9.94 -4.99 19.57
CA ASP A 425 -10.60 -5.00 20.88
C ASP A 425 -10.84 -3.58 21.44
N GLY A 426 -10.47 -2.54 20.69
CA GLY A 426 -10.58 -1.14 21.07
C GLY A 426 -9.55 -0.66 22.08
N GLN A 427 -8.55 -1.48 22.44
CA GLN A 427 -7.50 -1.11 23.40
C GLN A 427 -6.30 -0.53 22.67
N ALA A 428 -6.13 0.79 22.74
CA ALA A 428 -4.98 1.53 22.24
C ALA A 428 -4.61 2.61 23.25
N ASN A 429 -3.32 2.90 23.39
CA ASN A 429 -2.89 4.03 24.21
C ASN A 429 -3.04 5.37 23.47
N ASP A 430 -2.93 6.48 24.20
CA ASP A 430 -3.17 7.83 23.65
C ASP A 430 -2.29 8.16 22.43
N ALA A 431 -1.02 7.72 22.44
CA ALA A 431 -0.09 7.95 21.33
C ALA A 431 -0.43 7.11 20.09
N GLU A 432 -0.87 5.87 20.30
CA GLU A 432 -1.35 4.99 19.22
C GLU A 432 -2.64 5.55 18.59
N ILE A 433 -3.56 6.05 19.41
CA ILE A 433 -4.78 6.71 18.93
C ILE A 433 -4.44 7.95 18.10
N GLU A 434 -3.50 8.77 18.58
CA GLU A 434 -3.04 9.95 17.86
C GLU A 434 -2.41 9.59 16.52
N GLU A 435 -1.56 8.57 16.47
CA GLU A 435 -0.90 8.12 15.24
C GLU A 435 -1.93 7.68 14.18
N VAL A 436 -2.92 6.88 14.60
CA VAL A 436 -4.02 6.46 13.72
C VAL A 436 -4.83 7.66 13.24
N LEU A 437 -5.13 8.62 14.13
CA LEU A 437 -5.85 9.84 13.78
C LEU A 437 -5.09 10.70 12.78
N ARG A 438 -3.79 10.93 12.99
CA ARG A 438 -2.92 11.68 12.08
C ARG A 438 -2.92 11.06 10.68
N CYS A 439 -2.77 9.74 10.60
CA CYS A 439 -2.80 9.00 9.34
C CYS A 439 -4.14 9.17 8.60
N ALA A 440 -5.26 9.09 9.33
CA ALA A 440 -6.60 9.28 8.78
C ALA A 440 -6.82 10.72 8.26
N ILE A 441 -6.35 11.73 9.00
CA ILE A 441 -6.41 13.13 8.59
C ILE A 441 -5.58 13.36 7.34
N GLU A 442 -4.35 12.83 7.28
CA GLU A 442 -3.45 13.00 6.15
C GLU A 442 -4.06 12.46 4.84
N GLY A 443 -4.62 11.25 4.89
CA GLY A 443 -5.25 10.62 3.73
C GLY A 443 -6.43 11.42 3.17
N ARG A 444 -7.24 12.02 4.05
CA ARG A 444 -8.37 12.88 3.64
C ARG A 444 -7.93 14.26 3.18
N LYS A 445 -6.95 14.87 3.86
CA LYS A 445 -6.33 16.15 3.47
C LYS A 445 -5.86 16.10 2.02
N ARG A 446 -5.16 15.02 1.63
CA ARG A 446 -4.69 14.83 0.25
C ARG A 446 -5.83 14.88 -0.78
N VAL A 447 -7.01 14.33 -0.47
CA VAL A 447 -8.19 14.47 -1.34
C VAL A 447 -8.65 15.93 -1.40
N LYS A 448 -8.88 16.54 -0.24
CA LYS A 448 -9.47 17.88 -0.13
C LYS A 448 -8.60 18.98 -0.74
N ASP A 449 -7.30 18.92 -0.52
CA ASP A 449 -6.35 19.89 -1.06
C ASP A 449 -6.38 19.87 -2.60
N GLN A 450 -6.48 18.69 -3.22
CA GLN A 450 -6.59 18.62 -4.68
C GLN A 450 -7.96 19.08 -5.20
N LEU A 451 -9.04 18.90 -4.44
CA LEU A 451 -10.34 19.49 -4.80
C LEU A 451 -10.28 21.01 -4.86
N LEU A 452 -9.57 21.66 -3.94
CA LEU A 452 -9.37 23.12 -3.94
C LEU A 452 -8.59 23.61 -5.18
N ARG A 453 -7.79 22.73 -5.79
CA ARG A 453 -7.05 23.01 -7.03
C ARG A 453 -7.93 22.83 -8.27
N ILE A 454 -8.83 21.86 -8.25
CA ILE A 454 -9.76 21.54 -9.35
C ILE A 454 -10.94 22.52 -9.36
N ASP A 455 -11.46 22.90 -8.20
CA ASP A 455 -12.69 23.66 -8.03
C ASP A 455 -12.55 24.69 -6.90
N ALA A 456 -12.37 25.96 -7.30
CA ALA A 456 -12.15 27.06 -6.39
C ALA A 456 -13.38 27.46 -5.55
N THR A 457 -14.54 26.80 -5.75
CA THR A 457 -15.75 27.07 -4.96
C THR A 457 -15.70 26.41 -3.57
N TYR A 458 -14.81 25.45 -3.34
CA TYR A 458 -14.63 24.86 -2.03
C TYR A 458 -13.92 25.84 -1.07
N PRO A 459 -14.35 25.91 0.21
CA PRO A 459 -13.64 26.69 1.20
C PRO A 459 -12.30 26.03 1.55
N GLU A 460 -11.28 26.86 1.80
CA GLU A 460 -10.01 26.40 2.35
C GLU A 460 -10.25 25.79 3.74
N VAL A 461 -9.62 24.63 3.98
CA VAL A 461 -9.76 23.86 5.23
C VAL A 461 -8.37 23.64 5.82
N ARG A 462 -8.21 24.01 7.08
CA ARG A 462 -7.01 23.78 7.88
C ARG A 462 -7.15 22.46 8.64
N PHE A 463 -6.63 21.40 8.05
CA PHE A 463 -6.60 20.07 8.67
C PHE A 463 -5.72 20.05 9.93
N ALA A 464 -6.38 20.23 11.07
CA ALA A 464 -5.78 20.23 12.38
C ALA A 464 -6.68 19.50 13.39
N TYR A 465 -6.07 19.06 14.48
CA TYR A 465 -6.77 18.57 15.66
C TYR A 465 -6.14 19.17 16.90
N SER A 466 -6.88 19.22 18.01
CA SER A 466 -6.39 19.72 19.29
C SER A 466 -6.51 18.65 20.35
N ASP A 467 -5.54 18.60 21.26
CA ASP A 467 -5.61 17.76 22.45
C ASP A 467 -6.51 18.36 23.54
N ALA A 468 -6.68 17.65 24.67
CA ALA A 468 -7.45 18.11 25.81
C ALA A 468 -6.93 19.41 26.45
N ALA A 469 -5.65 19.77 26.22
CA ALA A 469 -5.06 21.03 26.67
C ALA A 469 -5.32 22.20 25.69
N GLY A 470 -5.98 21.93 24.56
CA GLY A 470 -6.22 22.90 23.50
C GLY A 470 -5.01 23.16 22.62
N GLN A 471 -3.95 22.34 22.71
CA GLN A 471 -2.80 22.47 21.83
C GLN A 471 -3.16 21.95 20.44
N GLN A 472 -3.21 22.87 19.48
CA GLN A 472 -3.51 22.55 18.09
C GLN A 472 -2.29 21.96 17.37
N ARG A 473 -2.50 20.86 16.65
CA ARG A 473 -1.51 20.18 15.82
C ARG A 473 -1.99 20.14 14.38
N LEU A 474 -1.16 20.65 13.47
CA LEU A 474 -1.42 20.63 12.02
C LEU A 474 -0.95 19.29 11.43
N VAL A 475 -1.69 18.81 10.43
CA VAL A 475 -1.32 17.62 9.66
C VAL A 475 -0.92 18.04 8.26
N HIS A 476 0.30 17.68 7.87
CA HIS A 476 0.88 17.94 6.55
C HIS A 476 1.01 16.64 5.78
N THR A 477 0.90 16.72 4.45
CA THR A 477 1.23 15.61 3.55
C THR A 477 2.68 15.71 3.11
N LEU A 478 3.31 14.60 2.72
CA LEU A 478 4.69 14.67 2.19
C LEU A 478 4.81 15.55 0.95
N GLU A 479 3.77 15.55 0.10
CA GLU A 479 3.79 16.38 -1.11
C GLU A 479 3.78 17.88 -0.79
N GLU A 480 3.14 18.28 0.32
CA GLU A 480 3.16 19.64 0.83
C GLU A 480 4.54 20.04 1.33
N ASP A 481 5.18 19.14 2.09
CA ASP A 481 6.51 19.37 2.68
C ASP A 481 7.63 19.36 1.62
N GLU A 482 7.55 18.47 0.63
CA GLU A 482 8.55 18.33 -0.43
C GLU A 482 8.43 19.41 -1.51
N TYR A 483 7.20 19.87 -1.80
CA TYR A 483 6.92 20.81 -2.89
C TYR A 483 6.06 22.01 -2.46
N PRO A 484 6.47 22.77 -1.43
CA PRO A 484 5.63 23.82 -0.82
C PRO A 484 5.21 24.92 -1.80
N HIS A 485 6.05 25.23 -2.80
CA HIS A 485 5.76 26.25 -3.83
C HIS A 485 4.79 25.78 -4.92
N GLN A 486 4.56 24.47 -5.04
CA GLN A 486 3.74 23.88 -6.11
C GLN A 486 2.44 23.31 -5.56
N TYR A 487 2.47 22.75 -4.35
CA TYR A 487 1.37 21.99 -3.77
C TYR A 487 0.07 22.80 -3.66
N HIS A 488 0.13 24.02 -3.14
CA HIS A 488 -1.03 24.92 -3.01
C HIS A 488 -1.28 25.80 -4.24
N ARG A 489 -0.54 25.61 -5.34
CA ARG A 489 -0.72 26.42 -6.54
C ARG A 489 -2.05 26.08 -7.20
N ARG A 490 -2.91 27.08 -7.35
CA ARG A 490 -4.15 26.96 -8.14
C ARG A 490 -3.79 26.86 -9.62
N VAL A 491 -4.44 25.94 -10.33
CA VAL A 491 -4.36 25.92 -11.80
C VAL A 491 -5.07 27.18 -12.27
N ALA A 492 -4.35 28.09 -12.93
CA ALA A 492 -5.01 29.18 -13.63
C ALA A 492 -5.87 28.54 -14.73
N VAL A 493 -7.17 28.76 -14.68
CA VAL A 493 -8.06 28.44 -15.79
C VAL A 493 -7.70 29.45 -16.88
N ASP A 494 -6.76 29.08 -17.76
CA ASP A 494 -6.33 29.95 -18.84
C ASP A 494 -7.48 30.10 -19.85
N ASP A 495 -7.77 31.37 -20.16
CA ASP A 495 -8.65 31.85 -21.21
C ASP A 495 -8.39 31.12 -22.53
N SER A 496 -9.26 30.17 -22.88
CA SER A 496 -9.41 29.71 -24.25
C SER A 496 -10.20 30.75 -25.06
N ALA A 497 -9.65 31.96 -25.21
CA ALA A 497 -10.26 33.00 -26.03
C ALA A 497 -9.25 34.09 -26.44
N GLU A 498 -8.15 33.75 -27.11
CA GLU A 498 -7.51 34.65 -28.08
C GLU A 498 -6.39 33.95 -28.88
N ALA A 499 -6.79 33.25 -29.95
CA ALA A 499 -5.97 33.06 -31.15
C ALA A 499 -6.78 32.40 -32.27
N THR A 500 -7.83 33.06 -32.75
CA THR A 500 -8.41 32.79 -34.07
C THR A 500 -8.59 34.08 -34.84
N ALA A 501 -7.56 34.49 -35.58
CA ALA A 501 -7.68 35.28 -36.80
C ALA A 501 -6.32 35.37 -37.51
N GLY A 502 -6.23 34.91 -38.75
CA GLY A 502 -5.08 35.20 -39.63
C GLY A 502 -4.75 34.11 -40.62
N ALA A 503 -5.27 34.22 -41.84
CA ALA A 503 -5.21 33.24 -42.92
C ALA A 503 -3.87 33.17 -43.68
N GLN A 504 -3.57 31.96 -44.18
CA GLN A 504 -3.04 31.61 -45.52
C GLN A 504 -1.82 32.34 -46.13
N GLY A 505 -0.85 31.55 -46.63
CA GLY A 505 -0.12 31.89 -47.87
C GLY A 505 1.38 31.56 -47.94
N ALA A 506 1.69 30.42 -48.59
CA ALA A 506 2.80 30.14 -49.51
C ALA A 506 4.27 30.62 -49.27
N SER A 507 5.18 29.63 -49.26
CA SER A 507 6.46 29.51 -50.00
C SER A 507 7.48 30.67 -50.00
N ALA A 508 8.69 30.43 -49.46
CA ALA A 508 9.93 30.25 -50.26
C ALA A 508 11.23 30.41 -49.42
N ALA A 509 12.22 29.60 -49.81
CA ALA A 509 13.67 29.83 -49.78
C ALA A 509 14.47 29.76 -48.46
N VAL A 510 15.54 28.95 -48.58
CA VAL A 510 16.66 28.69 -47.68
C VAL A 510 17.81 29.64 -48.05
N GLU A 511 18.47 30.27 -47.08
CA GLU A 511 19.94 30.27 -46.85
C GLU A 511 20.40 31.33 -45.79
N PRO A 512 21.61 31.18 -45.20
CA PRO A 512 21.79 31.15 -43.74
C PRO A 512 22.43 32.42 -43.13
N SER A 513 22.23 32.64 -41.84
CA SER A 513 23.14 33.49 -41.05
C SER A 513 23.29 33.02 -39.60
N GLN A 514 24.50 32.53 -39.34
CA GLN A 514 25.34 32.63 -38.15
C GLN A 514 24.75 33.12 -36.82
N GLY A 515 25.06 32.35 -35.77
CA GLY A 515 25.12 32.85 -34.40
C GLY A 515 24.38 31.95 -33.41
N VAL A 516 24.98 30.82 -33.02
CA VAL A 516 24.57 30.08 -31.83
C VAL A 516 25.12 30.82 -30.60
N PRO A 517 24.32 31.36 -29.68
CA PRO A 517 24.81 31.62 -28.33
C PRO A 517 24.89 30.26 -27.63
N ALA A 518 26.06 29.96 -27.11
CA ALA A 518 26.33 28.80 -26.29
C ALA A 518 25.27 28.67 -25.18
N VAL A 519 24.81 27.44 -24.98
CA VAL A 519 24.04 27.02 -23.82
C VAL A 519 24.84 27.40 -22.56
N GLU A 520 24.42 28.47 -21.89
CA GLU A 520 24.89 28.77 -20.54
C GLU A 520 24.50 27.58 -19.66
N GLN A 521 25.55 26.89 -19.18
CA GLN A 521 25.45 25.96 -18.08
C GLN A 521 24.76 26.68 -16.90
N PRO A 522 23.84 26.02 -16.17
CA PRO A 522 23.27 26.63 -14.97
C PRO A 522 24.42 27.00 -14.03
N PRO A 523 24.44 28.24 -13.50
CA PRO A 523 25.58 28.71 -12.73
C PRO A 523 25.75 27.84 -11.48
N ARG A 524 27.00 27.44 -11.23
CA ARG A 524 27.45 26.95 -9.92
C ARG A 524 26.90 27.91 -8.87
N SER A 525 26.10 27.38 -7.95
CA SER A 525 25.53 28.12 -6.83
C SER A 525 26.65 28.74 -6.01
N LYS A 526 26.97 30.01 -6.28
CA LYS A 526 27.45 30.91 -5.24
C LYS A 526 26.33 30.97 -4.21
N THR A 527 26.59 30.47 -3.02
CA THR A 527 25.74 30.63 -1.83
C THR A 527 25.34 32.09 -1.71
N ALA A 528 24.10 32.40 -2.07
CA ALA A 528 23.50 33.69 -1.81
C ALA A 528 23.32 33.84 -0.29
N ASP A 529 23.64 35.04 0.21
CA ASP A 529 23.62 35.47 1.59
C ASP A 529 22.30 35.19 2.32
N ASN A 530 22.18 34.00 2.93
CA ASN A 530 21.21 33.75 3.98
C ASN A 530 21.98 33.54 5.29
N PRO A 531 21.79 34.37 6.32
CA PRO A 531 22.50 34.20 7.58
C PRO A 531 22.14 32.84 8.19
N LEU A 532 23.17 32.10 8.62
CA LEU A 532 22.99 30.84 9.37
C LEU A 532 22.19 31.14 10.64
N LYS A 533 21.21 30.28 10.94
CA LYS A 533 20.28 30.48 12.05
C LYS A 533 20.16 29.20 12.87
N GLU A 534 19.93 29.36 14.16
CA GLU A 534 19.48 28.23 14.98
C GLU A 534 18.11 27.78 14.50
N GLN A 535 17.93 26.48 14.36
CA GLN A 535 16.68 25.90 13.87
C GLN A 535 16.57 24.42 14.26
N HIS A 536 15.33 23.94 14.27
CA HIS A 536 15.01 22.52 14.44
C HIS A 536 14.21 22.08 13.23
N LEU A 537 14.72 21.06 12.52
CA LEU A 537 14.09 20.49 11.35
C LEU A 537 13.63 19.06 11.68
N VAL A 538 12.40 18.74 11.31
CA VAL A 538 11.80 17.41 11.46
C VAL A 538 11.47 16.89 10.07
N PHE A 539 11.88 15.66 9.80
CA PHE A 539 11.67 14.98 8.52
C PHE A 539 10.82 13.73 8.75
N GLN A 540 9.80 13.59 7.92
CA GLN A 540 8.88 12.46 7.99
C GLN A 540 9.46 11.22 7.31
N GLU A 541 9.06 10.02 7.74
CA GLU A 541 9.41 8.79 7.03
C GLU A 541 8.92 8.85 5.57
N ASN A 542 9.71 8.31 4.65
CA ASN A 542 9.54 8.33 3.19
C ASN A 542 9.83 9.67 2.49
N GLN A 543 10.06 10.76 3.22
CA GLN A 543 10.32 12.07 2.61
C GLN A 543 11.59 12.02 1.73
N ARG A 544 11.54 12.70 0.57
CA ARG A 544 12.63 12.89 -0.39
C ARG A 544 13.11 14.35 -0.40
N GLY A 545 14.11 14.64 -1.22
CA GLY A 545 14.70 15.99 -1.32
C GLY A 545 15.77 16.30 -0.28
N VAL A 546 16.08 15.35 0.60
CA VAL A 546 17.09 15.47 1.65
C VAL A 546 18.48 15.10 1.12
N SER A 547 19.49 15.92 1.41
CA SER A 547 20.90 15.62 1.11
C SER A 547 21.81 16.20 2.18
N PHE A 548 23.01 15.67 2.34
CA PHE A 548 24.02 16.21 3.24
C PHE A 548 24.52 17.58 2.78
N ASP A 549 24.55 17.81 1.47
CA ASP A 549 24.86 19.14 0.90
C ASP A 549 23.86 20.20 1.41
N SER A 550 22.56 19.91 1.41
CA SER A 550 21.53 20.84 1.89
C SER A 550 21.42 20.89 3.42
N LEU A 551 21.60 19.75 4.11
CA LEU A 551 21.49 19.67 5.57
C LEU A 551 22.69 20.29 6.29
N PHE A 552 23.91 19.99 5.83
CA PHE A 552 25.13 20.31 6.55
C PHE A 552 25.98 21.35 5.83
N GLY A 553 25.96 21.36 4.48
CA GLY A 553 26.80 22.23 3.66
C GLY A 553 26.91 23.69 4.15
N PRO A 554 25.79 24.41 4.36
CA PRO A 554 25.82 25.78 4.84
C PRO A 554 26.53 25.96 6.19
N TYR A 555 26.41 24.99 7.11
CA TYR A 555 26.96 25.04 8.46
C TYR A 555 28.39 24.50 8.56
N LEU A 556 28.88 23.81 7.52
CA LEU A 556 30.26 23.32 7.43
C LEU A 556 31.16 24.25 6.60
N ALA A 557 30.57 25.17 5.83
CA ALA A 557 31.31 26.10 4.98
C ALA A 557 32.26 26.99 5.80
N GLY A 558 33.55 26.94 5.48
CA GLY A 558 34.59 27.73 6.14
C GLY A 558 35.14 27.14 7.45
N ALA A 559 34.69 25.94 7.86
CA ALA A 559 35.25 25.24 9.00
C ALA A 559 36.66 24.72 8.70
N LYS A 560 37.62 24.91 9.60
CA LYS A 560 38.96 24.26 9.47
C LYS A 560 39.05 22.98 10.26
N ARG A 561 38.20 22.81 11.28
CA ARG A 561 38.09 21.59 12.07
C ARG A 561 36.64 21.21 12.26
N ILE A 562 36.33 19.95 11.95
CA ILE A 562 35.01 19.34 12.08
C ILE A 562 35.16 18.08 12.94
N VAL A 563 34.33 17.94 13.96
CA VAL A 563 34.24 16.74 14.79
C VAL A 563 32.88 16.09 14.54
N VAL A 564 32.88 14.83 14.12
CA VAL A 564 31.66 14.03 13.91
C VAL A 564 31.60 12.96 14.99
N THR A 565 30.58 13.02 15.84
CA THR A 565 30.31 11.99 16.85
C THR A 565 29.12 11.17 16.38
N ASP A 566 29.32 9.89 16.07
CA ASP A 566 28.25 8.96 15.69
C ASP A 566 28.62 7.51 16.09
N PRO A 567 27.97 6.93 17.11
CA PRO A 567 28.32 5.60 17.63
C PRO A 567 27.90 4.45 16.70
N TYR A 568 27.15 4.72 15.63
CA TYR A 568 26.54 3.70 14.77
C TYR A 568 27.20 3.60 13.40
N LEU A 569 28.45 4.05 13.21
CA LEU A 569 29.14 3.93 11.92
C LEU A 569 29.78 2.55 11.73
N ARG A 570 28.96 1.49 11.70
CA ARG A 570 29.43 0.08 11.72
C ARG A 570 29.24 -0.62 10.39
N MET A 571 28.01 -0.60 9.88
CA MET A 571 27.61 -1.26 8.65
C MET A 571 28.09 -0.50 7.41
N PHE A 572 28.25 -1.22 6.29
CA PHE A 572 28.72 -0.64 5.03
C PHE A 572 27.91 0.58 4.58
N HIS A 573 26.57 0.56 4.69
CA HIS A 573 25.74 1.69 4.29
C HIS A 573 25.90 2.91 5.21
N GLN A 574 26.22 2.71 6.49
CA GLN A 574 26.46 3.79 7.45
C GLN A 574 27.81 4.46 7.18
N LEU A 575 28.85 3.65 6.91
CA LEU A 575 30.16 4.14 6.50
C LEU A 575 30.12 4.81 5.11
N ARG A 576 29.24 4.33 4.22
CA ARG A 576 28.97 5.01 2.96
C ARG A 576 28.34 6.39 3.18
N ASN A 577 27.40 6.54 4.12
CA ASN A 577 26.89 7.87 4.46
C ASN A 577 28.02 8.76 5.01
N LEU A 578 28.92 8.24 5.85
CA LEU A 578 30.11 8.99 6.29
C LEU A 578 30.96 9.46 5.09
N MET A 579 31.21 8.58 4.11
CA MET A 579 31.94 8.96 2.89
C MET A 579 31.19 10.06 2.11
N GLU A 580 29.87 9.97 1.99
CA GLU A 580 29.05 11.00 1.33
C GLU A 580 29.06 12.34 2.10
N LEU A 581 29.24 12.33 3.44
CA LEU A 581 29.51 13.54 4.22
C LEU A 581 30.88 14.13 3.88
N MET A 582 31.90 13.28 3.68
CA MET A 582 33.22 13.74 3.24
C MET A 582 33.15 14.35 1.83
N GLU A 583 32.33 13.79 0.94
CA GLU A 583 32.04 14.40 -0.37
C GLU A 583 31.40 15.78 -0.23
N THR A 584 30.47 15.97 0.72
CA THR A 584 29.93 17.29 1.04
C THR A 584 31.03 18.25 1.52
N VAL A 585 31.89 17.83 2.46
CA VAL A 585 33.00 18.66 2.97
C VAL A 585 33.97 19.04 1.86
N SER A 586 34.30 18.11 0.96
CA SER A 586 35.16 18.32 -0.20
C SER A 586 34.62 19.40 -1.14
N LYS A 587 33.30 19.48 -1.35
CA LYS A 587 32.69 20.50 -2.22
C LYS A 587 32.78 21.93 -1.66
N LEU A 588 33.03 22.08 -0.35
CA LEU A 588 32.98 23.38 0.34
C LEU A 588 34.34 24.08 0.42
N HIS A 589 35.44 23.37 0.19
CA HIS A 589 36.79 23.88 0.34
C HIS A 589 37.49 23.97 -1.02
N GLY A 590 38.36 24.98 -1.18
CA GLY A 590 39.14 25.14 -2.40
C GLY A 590 40.22 24.06 -2.54
N PRO A 591 40.78 23.86 -3.73
CA PRO A 591 41.88 22.89 -3.95
C PRO A 591 43.14 23.17 -3.11
N GLU A 592 43.28 24.38 -2.56
CA GLU A 592 44.42 24.81 -1.73
C GLU A 592 44.10 24.82 -0.23
N ASP A 593 42.86 24.52 0.15
CA ASP A 593 42.42 24.52 1.54
C ASP A 593 42.51 23.11 2.13
N GLU A 594 42.99 23.01 3.37
CA GLU A 594 42.95 21.77 4.13
C GLU A 594 41.93 21.88 5.28
N VAL A 595 41.18 20.80 5.50
CA VAL A 595 40.21 20.69 6.59
C VAL A 595 40.49 19.43 7.41
N ALA A 596 40.52 19.55 8.73
CA ALA A 596 40.66 18.42 9.63
C ALA A 596 39.28 17.89 10.03
N VAL A 597 39.05 16.60 9.77
CA VAL A 597 37.82 15.91 10.18
C VAL A 597 38.17 14.79 11.15
N HIS A 598 37.62 14.86 12.36
CA HIS A 598 37.80 13.83 13.38
C HIS A 598 36.47 13.11 13.66
N VAL A 599 36.46 11.78 13.50
CA VAL A 599 35.29 10.95 13.74
C VAL A 599 35.42 10.18 15.05
N VAL A 600 34.42 10.28 15.91
CA VAL A 600 34.30 9.48 17.13
C VAL A 600 33.15 8.50 16.94
N THR A 601 33.46 7.20 16.95
CA THR A 601 32.46 6.13 16.76
C THR A 601 32.68 4.98 17.75
N VAL A 602 31.83 3.95 17.72
CA VAL A 602 31.97 2.75 18.56
C VAL A 602 32.33 1.56 17.66
N GLU A 603 33.25 0.73 18.15
CA GLU A 603 33.70 -0.47 17.44
C GLU A 603 32.57 -1.50 17.34
N ASP A 604 32.44 -2.14 16.18
CA ASP A 604 31.50 -3.24 15.98
C ASP A 604 32.00 -4.51 16.69
N GLU A 605 31.15 -5.07 17.55
CA GLU A 605 31.49 -6.25 18.37
C GLU A 605 31.83 -7.51 17.56
N PHE A 606 31.29 -7.61 16.33
CA PHE A 606 31.42 -8.82 15.50
C PHE A 606 32.30 -8.59 14.27
N ASN A 607 32.37 -7.36 13.75
CA ASN A 607 33.02 -7.01 12.49
C ASN A 607 33.95 -5.78 12.62
N GLY A 608 34.54 -5.53 13.79
CA GLY A 608 35.43 -4.39 14.04
C GLY A 608 36.59 -4.27 13.05
N ASP A 609 37.21 -5.38 12.64
CA ASP A 609 38.27 -5.40 11.62
C ASP A 609 37.79 -4.81 10.29
N ARG A 610 36.61 -5.21 9.83
CA ARG A 610 36.03 -4.74 8.56
C ARG A 610 35.60 -3.26 8.66
N GLN A 611 35.10 -2.84 9.81
CA GLN A 611 34.80 -1.43 10.08
C GLN A 611 36.07 -0.59 9.99
N THR A 612 37.15 -1.02 10.66
CA THR A 612 38.47 -0.36 10.63
C THR A 612 39.03 -0.30 9.21
N GLU A 613 38.97 -1.40 8.45
CA GLU A 613 39.41 -1.45 7.06
C GLU A 613 38.68 -0.42 6.18
N ASN A 614 37.36 -0.29 6.35
CA ASN A 614 36.57 0.68 5.60
C ASN A 614 36.86 2.13 6.02
N LEU A 615 37.06 2.40 7.32
CA LEU A 615 37.45 3.73 7.82
C LEU A 615 38.83 4.15 7.29
N GLN A 616 39.78 3.21 7.24
CA GLN A 616 41.08 3.45 6.62
C GLN A 616 40.94 3.79 5.14
N LYS A 617 40.12 3.05 4.37
CA LYS A 617 39.85 3.36 2.96
C LYS A 617 39.24 4.75 2.76
N ILE A 618 38.34 5.18 3.67
CA ILE A 618 37.79 6.54 3.67
C ILE A 618 38.91 7.56 3.91
N GLY A 619 39.78 7.31 4.90
CA GLY A 619 40.93 8.17 5.19
C GLY A 619 41.89 8.31 4.01
N ASP A 620 42.22 7.20 3.35
CA ASP A 620 43.09 7.17 2.17
C ASP A 620 42.49 7.97 1.02
N ALA A 621 41.17 7.87 0.80
CA ALA A 621 40.46 8.65 -0.21
C ALA A 621 40.47 10.15 0.14
N CYS A 622 40.17 10.50 1.40
CA CYS A 622 40.15 11.87 1.91
C CYS A 622 41.50 12.59 1.76
N ALA A 623 42.61 11.88 1.97
CA ALA A 623 43.95 12.44 1.84
C ALA A 623 44.25 12.97 0.42
N THR A 624 43.64 12.38 -0.61
CA THR A 624 43.84 12.81 -2.02
C THR A 624 43.12 14.11 -2.38
N VAL A 625 42.21 14.58 -1.52
CA VAL A 625 41.34 15.73 -1.76
C VAL A 625 41.43 16.82 -0.67
N GLY A 626 42.51 16.82 0.12
CA GLY A 626 42.76 17.87 1.11
C GLY A 626 41.99 17.73 2.44
N ILE A 627 41.43 16.55 2.73
CA ILE A 627 40.74 16.27 4.00
C ILE A 627 41.66 15.45 4.91
N GLN A 628 42.10 16.04 6.02
CA GLN A 628 42.86 15.34 7.06
C GLN A 628 41.90 14.54 7.94
N PHE A 629 41.60 13.31 7.52
CA PHE A 629 40.67 12.42 8.20
C PHE A 629 41.35 11.62 9.31
N THR A 630 40.75 11.64 10.50
CA THR A 630 41.16 10.79 11.64
C THR A 630 39.93 10.21 12.32
N TRP A 631 40.07 9.07 12.99
CA TRP A 631 38.99 8.49 13.79
C TRP A 631 39.50 7.92 15.10
N ALA A 632 38.59 7.79 16.07
CA ALA A 632 38.82 7.11 17.33
C ALA A 632 37.59 6.30 17.74
N TYR A 633 37.83 5.13 18.33
CA TYR A 633 36.79 4.37 18.99
C TYR A 633 36.57 4.88 20.41
N ASP A 634 35.33 5.22 20.74
CA ASP A 634 34.94 5.47 22.11
C ASP A 634 34.83 4.14 22.87
N THR A 635 35.76 3.95 23.81
CA THR A 635 35.82 2.78 24.69
C THR A 635 35.09 3.00 26.02
N SER A 636 34.52 4.19 26.25
CA SER A 636 33.83 4.50 27.50
C SER A 636 32.49 3.77 27.66
N GLY A 637 31.88 3.32 26.55
CA GLY A 637 30.55 2.72 26.54
C GLY A 637 29.42 3.69 26.88
N THR A 638 29.69 4.99 26.99
CA THR A 638 28.74 5.99 27.49
C THR A 638 28.29 7.02 26.45
N LYS A 639 28.96 7.14 25.30
CA LYS A 639 28.55 8.12 24.28
C LYS A 639 27.39 7.59 23.45
N HIS A 640 26.24 8.21 23.66
CA HIS A 640 25.06 8.07 22.79
C HIS A 640 24.79 9.32 21.94
N ASP A 641 25.64 10.34 22.12
CA ASP A 641 25.58 11.61 21.41
C ASP A 641 25.82 11.40 19.91
N ARG A 642 25.06 12.14 19.12
CA ARG A 642 25.11 12.14 17.67
C ARG A 642 25.14 13.60 17.25
N ASP A 643 26.31 14.09 16.90
CA ASP A 643 26.47 15.48 16.50
C ASP A 643 27.62 15.72 15.53
N ILE A 644 27.54 16.85 14.85
CA ILE A 644 28.65 17.42 14.07
C ILE A 644 28.96 18.79 14.67
N THR A 645 30.20 18.98 15.11
CA THR A 645 30.65 20.23 15.74
C THR A 645 31.75 20.87 14.89
N THR A 646 31.67 22.19 14.71
CA THR A 646 32.65 22.97 13.92
C THR A 646 33.43 23.96 14.80
N ASP A 647 34.64 24.29 14.37
CA ASP A 647 35.52 25.25 15.06
C ASP A 647 35.04 26.71 15.04
N HIS A 648 34.10 27.04 14.15
CA HIS A 648 33.49 28.35 14.05
C HIS A 648 32.15 28.46 14.81
N GLY A 649 31.89 27.51 15.73
CA GLY A 649 30.88 27.65 16.77
C GLY A 649 29.51 27.09 16.43
N TRP A 650 29.39 26.14 15.50
CA TRP A 650 28.13 25.44 15.24
C TRP A 650 28.18 24.01 15.76
N LYS A 651 27.07 23.57 16.35
CA LYS A 651 26.81 22.18 16.68
C LYS A 651 25.49 21.73 16.05
N ILE A 652 25.54 20.64 15.30
CA ILE A 652 24.41 20.04 14.60
C ILE A 652 24.08 18.72 15.31
N VAL A 653 22.99 18.70 16.08
CA VAL A 653 22.54 17.53 16.83
C VAL A 653 21.63 16.68 15.95
N LEU A 654 21.93 15.39 15.88
CA LEU A 654 21.28 14.43 14.97
C LEU A 654 20.57 13.35 15.78
N SER A 655 19.24 13.25 15.66
CA SER A 655 18.49 12.17 16.32
C SER A 655 18.91 10.76 15.87
N ARG A 656 19.37 10.58 14.63
CA ARG A 656 19.76 9.27 14.05
C ARG A 656 21.22 9.18 13.60
N GLY A 657 22.03 10.20 13.90
CA GLY A 657 23.36 10.31 13.30
C GLY A 657 23.27 10.47 11.77
N LEU A 658 24.20 9.86 11.04
CA LEU A 658 24.24 9.90 9.58
C LEU A 658 23.35 8.84 8.90
N ASP A 659 22.78 7.89 9.66
CA ASP A 659 21.91 6.82 9.12
C ASP A 659 20.45 7.25 8.95
N VAL A 660 20.25 8.27 8.11
CA VAL A 660 18.94 8.90 7.88
C VAL A 660 18.20 8.37 6.65
N PHE A 661 18.86 7.65 5.74
CA PHE A 661 18.24 7.13 4.53
C PHE A 661 17.65 5.72 4.73
N GLN A 662 16.54 5.44 4.04
CA GLN A 662 16.00 4.07 3.94
C GLN A 662 16.89 3.20 3.05
N ARG A 663 16.66 1.89 3.08
CA ARG A 663 17.37 0.94 2.24
C ARG A 663 17.01 1.18 0.77
N PHE A 664 18.01 1.29 -0.10
CA PHE A 664 17.85 1.39 -1.54
C PHE A 664 18.77 0.39 -2.26
N GLU A 665 18.60 0.23 -3.57
CA GLU A 665 19.29 -0.77 -4.37
C GLU A 665 20.74 -0.39 -4.69
N LEU A 666 21.66 -0.72 -3.79
CA LEU A 666 23.10 -0.46 -3.97
C LEU A 666 23.70 -1.17 -5.20
N ASN A 667 23.13 -2.30 -5.61
CA ASN A 667 23.66 -3.13 -6.70
C ASN A 667 23.17 -2.69 -8.09
N ASP A 668 22.13 -1.86 -8.18
CA ASP A 668 21.67 -1.32 -9.47
C ASP A 668 22.46 -0.06 -9.83
N ALA A 669 23.53 -0.23 -10.60
CA ALA A 669 24.41 0.86 -11.01
C ALA A 669 23.69 2.03 -11.74
N PHE A 670 22.48 1.81 -12.25
CA PHE A 670 21.69 2.81 -12.99
C PHE A 670 20.61 3.50 -12.14
N ASN A 671 20.50 3.17 -10.86
CA ASN A 671 19.55 3.82 -9.96
C ASN A 671 20.07 5.21 -9.53
N PHE A 672 19.29 6.27 -9.76
CA PHE A 672 19.64 7.65 -9.35
C PHE A 672 19.93 7.77 -7.85
N ALA A 673 19.21 7.00 -7.01
CA ALA A 673 19.42 6.99 -5.57
C ALA A 673 20.86 6.59 -5.19
N ASN A 674 21.58 5.86 -6.04
CA ASN A 674 22.97 5.49 -5.79
C ASN A 674 23.97 6.64 -5.91
N ARG A 675 23.61 7.77 -6.52
CA ARG A 675 24.54 8.90 -6.68
C ARG A 675 24.00 10.22 -6.14
N LEU A 676 22.68 10.31 -6.02
CA LEU A 676 21.99 11.55 -5.68
C LEU A 676 21.09 11.29 -4.47
N GLN A 677 21.53 11.77 -3.31
CA GLN A 677 20.84 11.58 -2.03
C GLN A 677 19.41 12.14 -2.04
N GLN A 678 19.15 13.23 -2.76
CA GLN A 678 17.82 13.85 -2.85
C GLN A 678 16.74 12.94 -3.45
N HIS A 679 17.12 11.85 -4.14
CA HIS A 679 16.19 10.87 -4.67
C HIS A 679 15.93 9.70 -3.72
N ARG A 680 16.61 9.62 -2.57
CA ARG A 680 16.39 8.60 -1.55
C ARG A 680 15.23 9.00 -0.65
N GLN A 681 14.45 7.99 -0.23
CA GLN A 681 13.52 8.13 0.88
C GLN A 681 14.31 8.14 2.20
N CYS A 682 13.92 9.01 3.13
CA CYS A 682 14.51 9.03 4.47
C CYS A 682 13.66 8.25 5.49
N LYS A 683 14.33 7.78 6.56
CA LYS A 683 13.70 7.35 7.82
C LYS A 683 13.15 8.61 8.51
N GLU A 684 12.24 8.47 9.47
CA GLU A 684 11.88 9.64 10.31
C GLU A 684 13.10 10.08 11.13
N PHE A 685 13.44 11.37 11.09
CA PHE A 685 14.53 11.95 11.89
C PHE A 685 14.35 13.46 12.09
N ASN A 686 15.04 13.99 13.09
CA ASN A 686 15.19 15.43 13.30
C ASN A 686 16.66 15.86 13.39
N VAL A 687 16.90 17.12 13.06
CA VAL A 687 18.18 17.81 13.10
C VAL A 687 18.02 19.15 13.81
N THR A 688 18.86 19.41 14.81
CA THR A 688 18.86 20.68 15.54
C THR A 688 20.19 21.39 15.34
N TYR A 689 20.14 22.65 14.92
CA TYR A 689 21.30 23.50 14.73
C TYR A 689 21.38 24.49 15.89
N VAL A 690 22.47 24.46 16.64
CA VAL A 690 22.71 25.35 17.77
C VAL A 690 24.04 26.06 17.62
N ARG A 691 24.11 27.30 18.09
CA ARG A 691 25.35 28.06 18.18
C ARG A 691 25.97 27.83 19.56
N LEU A 692 27.26 27.49 19.58
CA LEU A 692 28.03 27.23 20.80
C LEU A 692 28.52 28.52 21.48
#